data_AF-A0A6A8Q9K3-F1
#
_entry.id   AF-A0A6A8Q9K3-F1
#
_cell.length_a   1.000
_cell.length_b   1.000
_cell.length_c   1.000
_cell.angle_alpha   90.00
_cell.angle_beta   90.00
_cell.angle_gamma   90.00
#
_symmetry.space_group_name_H-M   'P 1'
#
loop_
_entity.id
_entity.type
_entity.pdbx_description
1 polymer ?
#
loop_
_entity_poly.entity_id
_entity_poly.type
_entity_poly.pdbx_seq_one_letter_code
_entity_poly.pdbx_strand_id
1 'polypeptide(L)'
;MEGITKGSGLWRKSSAYLLLCFFISVFCFQPVNAQNQTIGAGLEGQALIDYLQQNYTPTQTMGYNTARDTMYAVIDNDGGNLSGVYTGYTITLNPNEDPSTDAYNKGINAEHTWPQSMGAGNEPAKSDLHHLFPTKSNVNSARNNDPLGEIDDNLTDTWYYLDQSQSTIPTSNIDLYAENYGSTAFEPREQHKGNAARAVFYFVAIYQSEADQNFFDQQKDDLYQWHYADAVDAVELTRSSDIAGYQGNENPFVLDTSLVRRAFFPDGNTGNDTTAPVISSVQSSSIGSSSATITWTTDEAATSVVDYGTTTSYGSTESSSSSVTSHSITLTGLTANTSYNYQVSSTDASSNTGTSGNYTFTTTEEGSGTGTILFSEIFYDTPGTDSDEEWIELYNGTSSSIDLAGYTITDNNGTGSSYTFPSGSTVAAGSYFTVAANSSGFYALYGFDADQYGSISALNNSGDALILTDGLGTEVDAVAWEGGASAGLPSGWGSSSDPIASTGESIYRSSVSTDSDSYSDWAVATNNGDPQTQASVPSNADPVAQINGPYSGNTGSSISFSSAGSSDSDGTIASYQWDFGDGGSSNQANPSHTYSTANTYTVTLTVTDDDGATDQASTTATITDPVVNYILFSEIFYDTPGTDADEEWIELYNPTTSQITLAGFTIIDNNGTGSSYTFPSGTVIEAESYFTVASNQAGFTALYGNDAYQYGSIPALNNTGDALLLKDGSGSTVDEVAWEGGASAGVPSGWGTGPSASTGESLVRSQLDVDNDNDGDWTIALSNGDPATVTPQDVTAPVISSVSASAITETEATISWTTDENADSQVNYGETTSYGSSSGSGTYVTSHSVTLTGLTASTEYFYQVVSVDEAGNVAVDETYSFTTADPPSANLPDVMITEVFYDTPGNESKEEWVEIYNTTGQQINLNGWKLVDDNGNGQSFTFANKHKIDGNTFMTFALDRKDFKALYGKNADDFVNLPPLNNSGDVLVLKDGSGNTIDVVAWEGGANSLPSGWGSSSLPSAGEGNSIYRSDIGVDTDSYSDWATSTNLGSPMTQSDGTFFAKVAGSDNGVEEPDATELPDEISLGNYPNPFNPTTQIVYTLPETQRVKVAVYNMLGQQVALLKNGFAKAGSHTILFDASRLSSGVYVYTIRTETAMLSKKMLLIK
;
A
#
# COMPACT_ATOMS: atom_id res chain seq x y z
N MET A 1 -70.84 4.22 -29.84
CA MET A 1 -71.81 5.14 -30.46
C MET A 1 -71.48 6.53 -29.97
N GLU A 2 -71.29 7.48 -30.90
CA GLU A 2 -71.45 8.95 -30.84
C GLU A 2 -70.95 9.72 -29.59
N GLY A 3 -70.19 10.82 -29.62
CA GLY A 3 -69.73 11.72 -30.67
C GLY A 3 -69.32 13.08 -30.05
N ILE A 4 -68.11 13.56 -30.38
CA ILE A 4 -67.66 14.94 -30.67
C ILE A 4 -68.24 16.14 -29.86
N THR A 5 -67.41 16.94 -29.15
CA THR A 5 -67.01 18.33 -29.53
C THR A 5 -66.23 19.15 -28.46
N LYS A 6 -65.15 19.76 -28.97
CA LYS A 6 -64.31 20.92 -28.58
C LYS A 6 -64.83 21.94 -27.54
N GLY A 7 -63.88 22.53 -26.78
CA GLY A 7 -63.96 23.95 -26.37
C GLY A 7 -63.07 24.43 -25.22
N SER A 8 -61.86 24.90 -25.54
CA SER A 8 -61.10 26.04 -24.95
C SER A 8 -61.48 26.70 -23.59
N GLY A 9 -60.45 26.97 -22.76
CA GLY A 9 -60.22 28.32 -22.21
C GLY A 9 -60.12 28.53 -20.68
N LEU A 10 -58.87 28.77 -20.23
CA LEU A 10 -58.39 29.71 -19.18
C LEU A 10 -58.98 29.80 -17.74
N TRP A 11 -58.10 29.48 -16.78
CA TRP A 11 -57.72 30.16 -15.52
C TRP A 11 -58.78 30.74 -14.54
N ARG A 12 -58.87 30.16 -13.32
CA ARG A 12 -58.53 30.78 -12.00
C ARG A 12 -59.26 30.09 -10.82
N LYS A 13 -58.49 29.89 -9.73
CA LYS A 13 -58.79 29.91 -8.26
C LYS A 13 -58.26 28.66 -7.55
N SER A 14 -57.24 28.78 -6.69
CA SER A 14 -57.28 29.24 -5.28
C SER A 14 -57.87 28.17 -4.32
N SER A 15 -56.95 27.51 -3.63
CA SER A 15 -56.96 26.82 -2.33
C SER A 15 -58.29 26.57 -1.59
N ALA A 16 -58.50 25.30 -1.20
CA ALA A 16 -59.05 24.90 0.10
C ALA A 16 -58.73 23.42 0.39
N TYR A 17 -57.89 23.18 1.39
CA TYR A 17 -57.61 21.89 2.02
C TYR A 17 -58.86 21.34 2.74
N LEU A 18 -59.04 20.02 2.76
CA LEU A 18 -59.40 19.26 3.98
C LEU A 18 -59.11 17.74 3.83
N LEU A 19 -58.12 17.28 4.60
CA LEU A 19 -57.86 15.96 5.21
C LEU A 19 -58.58 14.69 4.70
N LEU A 20 -57.82 13.61 4.42
CA LEU A 20 -57.50 12.59 5.44
C LEU A 20 -56.31 11.70 5.03
N CYS A 21 -55.46 11.45 6.03
CA CYS A 21 -54.18 10.73 6.07
C CYS A 21 -54.18 9.29 5.56
N PHE A 22 -53.08 8.85 4.94
CA PHE A 22 -52.07 7.95 5.55
C PHE A 22 -50.91 7.79 4.54
N PHE A 23 -49.72 8.30 4.91
CA PHE A 23 -48.47 8.10 4.16
C PHE A 23 -47.75 6.88 4.77
N ILE A 24 -47.39 5.91 3.94
CA ILE A 24 -46.28 4.99 4.22
C ILE A 24 -45.30 5.23 3.07
N SER A 25 -44.19 5.88 3.40
CA SER A 25 -43.10 6.19 2.48
C SER A 25 -42.00 5.16 2.74
N VAL A 26 -41.79 4.24 1.80
CA VAL A 26 -40.52 3.50 1.70
C VAL A 26 -39.85 4.04 0.45
N PHE A 27 -38.92 4.97 0.63
CA PHE A 27 -38.01 5.38 -0.43
C PHE A 27 -36.86 4.38 -0.46
N CYS A 28 -36.74 3.65 -1.55
CA CYS A 28 -35.55 2.85 -1.85
C CYS A 28 -34.46 3.83 -2.32
N PHE A 29 -33.46 4.08 -1.49
CA PHE A 29 -32.29 4.90 -1.84
C PHE A 29 -31.38 4.10 -2.79
N GLN A 30 -31.01 4.73 -3.91
CA GLN A 30 -29.85 4.29 -4.69
C GLN A 30 -28.60 4.83 -3.98
N PRO A 31 -27.54 4.04 -3.76
CA PRO A 31 -26.27 4.57 -3.30
C PRO A 31 -25.73 5.52 -4.38
N VAL A 32 -25.49 6.77 -4.00
CA VAL A 32 -24.76 7.72 -4.84
C VAL A 32 -23.29 7.41 -4.60
N ASN A 33 -22.59 6.93 -5.63
CA ASN A 33 -21.14 6.74 -5.59
C ASN A 33 -20.45 8.07 -5.22
N ALA A 34 -20.00 8.19 -3.97
CA ALA A 34 -18.98 9.16 -3.60
C ALA A 34 -17.67 8.72 -4.28
N GLN A 35 -17.29 9.39 -5.38
CA GLN A 35 -15.99 9.18 -6.04
C GLN A 35 -15.15 10.45 -6.10
N ASN A 36 -13.84 10.22 -6.04
CA ASN A 36 -12.72 11.02 -6.56
C ASN A 36 -11.98 12.01 -5.65
N GLN A 37 -11.95 11.79 -4.33
CA GLN A 37 -10.83 12.30 -3.53
C GLN A 37 -10.48 11.31 -2.42
N THR A 38 -9.39 10.56 -2.59
CA THR A 38 -8.81 9.82 -1.47
C THR A 38 -8.15 10.84 -0.55
N ILE A 39 -8.85 11.22 0.52
CA ILE A 39 -8.38 12.24 1.46
C ILE A 39 -7.16 11.65 2.21
N GLY A 40 -6.07 12.42 2.22
CA GLY A 40 -4.80 11.98 2.80
C GLY A 40 -4.28 10.68 2.19
N ALA A 41 -4.33 10.50 0.86
CA ALA A 41 -3.91 9.28 0.18
C ALA A 41 -2.53 8.76 0.67
N GLY A 42 -2.45 7.46 0.97
CA GLY A 42 -1.24 6.83 1.51
C GLY A 42 -1.03 6.99 3.02
N LEU A 43 -1.81 7.84 3.70
CA LEU A 43 -1.77 7.99 5.17
C LEU A 43 -2.76 7.05 5.85
N GLU A 44 -2.39 6.48 6.99
CA GLU A 44 -3.27 5.64 7.82
C GLU A 44 -3.03 5.92 9.32
N GLY A 45 -3.93 5.43 10.17
CA GLY A 45 -3.86 5.56 11.62
C GLY A 45 -3.71 7.02 12.08
N GLN A 46 -2.80 7.24 13.03
CA GLN A 46 -2.58 8.55 13.63
C GLN A 46 -2.08 9.59 12.62
N ALA A 47 -1.27 9.21 11.63
CA ALA A 47 -0.80 10.15 10.60
C ALA A 47 -1.95 10.70 9.75
N LEU A 48 -2.95 9.87 9.46
CA LEU A 48 -4.17 10.30 8.79
C LEU A 48 -5.03 11.18 9.71
N ILE A 49 -5.16 10.84 11.00
CA ILE A 49 -5.90 11.68 11.97
C ILE A 49 -5.27 13.08 12.08
N ASP A 50 -3.94 13.17 12.16
CA ASP A 50 -3.22 14.45 12.22
C ASP A 50 -3.46 15.30 10.95
N TYR A 51 -3.44 14.65 9.78
CA TYR A 51 -3.78 15.29 8.51
C TYR A 51 -5.22 15.81 8.50
N LEU A 52 -6.18 15.01 8.95
CA LEU A 52 -7.59 15.40 9.02
C LEU A 52 -7.80 16.57 9.97
N GLN A 53 -7.16 16.54 11.14
CA GLN A 53 -7.21 17.64 12.10
C GLN A 53 -6.64 18.93 11.51
N GLN A 54 -5.51 18.87 10.81
CA GLN A 54 -4.91 20.04 10.18
C GLN A 54 -5.80 20.66 9.08
N ASN A 55 -6.47 19.83 8.28
CA ASN A 55 -7.13 20.26 7.04
C ASN A 55 -8.66 20.44 7.17
N TYR A 56 -9.29 19.77 8.14
CA TYR A 56 -10.74 19.70 8.29
C TYR A 56 -11.25 20.20 9.65
N THR A 57 -10.39 20.82 10.48
CA THR A 57 -10.87 21.58 11.66
C THR A 57 -11.68 22.80 11.23
N PRO A 58 -12.82 23.10 11.88
CA PRO A 58 -13.59 24.31 11.59
C PRO A 58 -12.75 25.58 11.65
N THR A 59 -12.78 26.36 10.57
CA THR A 59 -12.04 27.63 10.48
C THR A 59 -12.84 28.82 11.02
N GLN A 60 -14.12 28.62 11.31
CA GLN A 60 -15.03 29.62 11.85
C GLN A 60 -15.90 29.03 12.98
N THR A 61 -16.19 29.84 13.99
CA THR A 61 -17.04 29.46 15.11
C THR A 61 -18.17 30.47 15.26
N MET A 62 -19.42 30.02 15.14
CA MET A 62 -20.60 30.90 15.15
C MET A 62 -21.25 31.08 16.53
N GLY A 63 -20.80 30.28 17.51
CA GLY A 63 -21.35 30.20 18.85
C GLY A 63 -22.63 29.38 18.91
N TYR A 64 -22.80 28.62 20.00
CA TYR A 64 -23.84 27.59 20.12
C TYR A 64 -25.28 28.00 19.77
N ASN A 65 -25.74 29.19 20.16
CA ASN A 65 -27.10 29.63 19.84
C ASN A 65 -27.28 29.86 18.34
N THR A 66 -26.34 30.57 17.71
CA THR A 66 -26.36 30.85 16.27
C THR A 66 -26.28 29.57 15.44
N ALA A 67 -25.47 28.60 15.88
CA ALA A 67 -25.36 27.29 15.23
C ALA A 67 -26.72 26.58 15.24
N ARG A 68 -27.41 26.51 16.39
CA ARG A 68 -28.75 25.91 16.49
C ARG A 68 -29.78 26.61 15.61
N ASP A 69 -29.80 27.94 15.61
CA ASP A 69 -30.74 28.69 14.77
C ASP A 69 -30.46 28.47 13.27
N THR A 70 -29.19 28.39 12.88
CA THR A 70 -28.77 28.12 11.50
C THR A 70 -29.16 26.70 11.08
N MET A 71 -28.89 25.72 11.94
CA MET A 71 -29.28 24.33 11.75
C MET A 71 -30.78 24.21 11.50
N TYR A 72 -31.60 24.79 12.38
CA TYR A 72 -33.06 24.67 12.30
C TYR A 72 -33.71 25.49 11.20
N ALA A 73 -33.22 26.70 10.92
CA ALA A 73 -33.87 27.59 9.97
C ALA A 73 -33.40 27.40 8.53
N VAL A 74 -32.19 26.86 8.34
CA VAL A 74 -31.54 26.80 7.03
C VAL A 74 -31.14 25.37 6.64
N ILE A 75 -30.32 24.70 7.45
CA ILE A 75 -29.66 23.45 7.04
C ILE A 75 -30.63 22.28 7.03
N ASP A 76 -31.36 22.08 8.13
CA ASP A 76 -32.28 20.95 8.32
C ASP A 76 -33.76 21.36 8.09
N ASN A 77 -33.98 22.50 7.46
CA ASN A 77 -35.31 23.05 7.19
C ASN A 77 -35.81 22.69 5.79
N ASP A 78 -36.80 21.80 5.70
CA ASP A 78 -37.45 21.46 4.43
C ASP A 78 -38.77 22.23 4.28
N GLY A 79 -38.72 23.37 3.59
CA GLY A 79 -39.91 24.15 3.25
C GLY A 79 -40.70 24.69 4.45
N GLY A 80 -40.03 24.91 5.59
CA GLY A 80 -40.63 25.33 6.86
C GLY A 80 -40.85 24.18 7.84
N ASN A 81 -40.60 22.92 7.45
CA ASN A 81 -40.71 21.76 8.32
C ASN A 81 -39.34 21.34 8.85
N LEU A 82 -39.29 21.01 10.15
CA LEU A 82 -38.11 20.52 10.84
C LEU A 82 -38.41 19.14 11.44
N SER A 83 -37.64 18.13 11.05
CA SER A 83 -37.84 16.73 11.42
C SER A 83 -36.76 16.24 12.38
N GLY A 84 -37.15 15.51 13.43
CA GLY A 84 -36.22 14.92 14.37
C GLY A 84 -35.53 13.67 13.83
N VAL A 85 -34.21 13.54 14.01
CA VAL A 85 -33.41 12.46 13.38
C VAL A 85 -33.60 11.07 14.01
N TYR A 86 -33.92 10.98 15.30
CA TYR A 86 -34.14 9.68 15.96
C TYR A 86 -35.56 9.13 15.78
N THR A 87 -36.59 9.97 15.67
CA THR A 87 -37.99 9.49 15.65
C THR A 87 -38.79 9.89 14.40
N GLY A 88 -38.26 10.76 13.55
CA GLY A 88 -39.00 11.35 12.42
C GLY A 88 -40.08 12.37 12.83
N TYR A 89 -40.20 12.71 14.11
CA TYR A 89 -41.18 13.70 14.58
C TYR A 89 -40.96 15.05 13.91
N THR A 90 -41.96 15.55 13.18
CA THR A 90 -41.86 16.76 12.37
C THR A 90 -42.70 17.89 12.94
N ILE A 91 -42.14 19.09 12.97
CA ILE A 91 -42.82 20.34 13.33
C ILE A 91 -42.72 21.36 12.20
N THR A 92 -43.62 22.34 12.16
CA THR A 92 -43.49 23.49 11.24
C THR A 92 -43.01 24.71 12.03
N LEU A 93 -41.93 25.34 11.58
CA LEU A 93 -41.36 26.55 12.20
C LEU A 93 -42.15 27.80 11.84
N ASN A 94 -42.30 28.72 12.80
CA ASN A 94 -42.86 30.04 12.57
C ASN A 94 -41.72 30.99 12.10
N PRO A 95 -41.76 31.51 10.86
CA PRO A 95 -40.68 32.35 10.33
C PRO A 95 -40.56 33.72 11.02
N ASN A 96 -41.46 34.07 11.94
CA ASN A 96 -41.42 35.32 12.72
C ASN A 96 -40.92 35.13 14.16
N GLU A 97 -40.61 33.90 14.56
CA GLU A 97 -40.06 33.58 15.87
C GLU A 97 -38.59 33.16 15.77
N ASP A 98 -37.89 33.22 16.90
CA ASP A 98 -36.55 32.68 17.02
C ASP A 98 -36.57 31.16 16.78
N PRO A 99 -35.82 30.62 15.79
CA PRO A 99 -35.98 29.23 15.35
C PRO A 99 -35.79 28.22 16.47
N SER A 100 -34.74 28.39 17.29
CA SER A 100 -34.45 27.44 18.36
C SER A 100 -35.38 27.55 19.56
N THR A 101 -35.94 28.73 19.82
CA THR A 101 -37.00 28.93 20.82
C THR A 101 -38.32 28.30 20.37
N ASP A 102 -38.73 28.50 19.10
CA ASP A 102 -39.96 27.94 18.55
C ASP A 102 -39.89 26.40 18.46
N ALA A 103 -38.75 25.87 18.00
CA ALA A 103 -38.49 24.43 17.96
C ALA A 103 -38.63 23.79 19.35
N TYR A 104 -38.03 24.40 20.38
CA TYR A 104 -38.11 23.92 21.75
C TYR A 104 -39.55 23.90 22.29
N ASN A 105 -40.31 24.98 22.06
CA ASN A 105 -41.71 25.07 22.46
C ASN A 105 -42.60 24.00 21.79
N LYS A 106 -42.17 23.48 20.64
CA LYS A 106 -42.86 22.43 19.87
C LYS A 106 -42.26 21.03 20.08
N GLY A 107 -41.29 20.90 20.98
CA GLY A 107 -40.73 19.61 21.41
C GLY A 107 -39.57 19.07 20.58
N ILE A 108 -38.82 19.95 19.90
CA ILE A 108 -37.52 19.63 19.28
C ILE A 108 -36.39 20.32 20.06
N ASN A 109 -35.31 19.60 20.31
CA ASN A 109 -34.07 20.10 20.90
C ASN A 109 -32.86 19.69 20.05
N ALA A 110 -31.72 20.34 20.28
CA ALA A 110 -30.48 20.04 19.56
C ALA A 110 -29.83 18.85 20.26
N GLU A 111 -29.68 17.76 19.52
CA GLU A 111 -28.87 16.62 19.87
C GLU A 111 -27.40 16.93 19.61
N HIS A 112 -26.56 16.56 20.55
CA HIS A 112 -25.12 16.46 20.38
C HIS A 112 -24.81 14.97 20.22
N THR A 113 -24.56 14.50 18.99
CA THR A 113 -24.27 13.08 18.74
C THR A 113 -23.10 12.62 19.60
N TRP A 114 -22.05 13.46 19.71
CA TRP A 114 -21.06 13.38 20.79
C TRP A 114 -21.46 14.25 21.99
N PRO A 115 -21.81 13.69 23.17
CA PRO A 115 -22.36 14.47 24.28
C PRO A 115 -21.41 15.54 24.83
N GLN A 116 -21.97 16.69 25.24
CA GLN A 116 -21.20 17.76 25.89
C GLN A 116 -20.47 17.30 27.16
N SER A 117 -21.01 16.32 27.88
CA SER A 117 -20.39 15.77 29.10
C SER A 117 -19.19 14.87 28.82
N MET A 118 -18.97 14.45 27.57
CA MET A 118 -17.88 13.55 27.15
C MET A 118 -16.83 14.26 26.29
N GLY A 119 -16.81 15.59 26.28
CA GLY A 119 -15.78 16.37 25.56
C GLY A 119 -16.31 17.57 24.79
N ALA A 120 -17.55 17.55 24.29
CA ALA A 120 -18.09 18.61 23.42
C ALA A 120 -18.56 19.89 24.16
N GLY A 121 -18.04 20.17 25.35
CA GLY A 121 -18.53 21.25 26.22
C GLY A 121 -18.02 22.65 25.86
N ASN A 122 -16.91 22.74 25.13
CA ASN A 122 -16.19 23.97 24.82
C ASN A 122 -16.28 24.33 23.33
N GLU A 123 -16.11 25.61 23.00
CA GLU A 123 -15.98 26.03 21.60
C GLU A 123 -14.58 25.66 21.06
N PRO A 124 -14.46 25.21 19.79
CA PRO A 124 -15.51 25.17 18.77
C PRO A 124 -16.37 23.89 18.79
N ALA A 125 -15.94 22.82 19.46
CA ALA A 125 -16.60 21.52 19.47
C ALA A 125 -18.09 21.61 19.86
N LYS A 126 -18.46 22.49 20.78
CA LYS A 126 -19.84 22.70 21.24
C LYS A 126 -20.79 23.17 20.14
N SER A 127 -20.31 24.02 19.23
CA SER A 127 -21.15 24.64 18.19
C SER A 127 -20.93 24.06 16.79
N ASP A 128 -20.09 23.03 16.68
CA ASP A 128 -19.83 22.35 15.41
C ASP A 128 -21.08 21.64 14.88
N LEU A 129 -21.53 22.04 13.70
CA LEU A 129 -22.78 21.58 13.08
C LEU A 129 -22.73 20.13 12.57
N HIS A 130 -21.54 19.54 12.39
CA HIS A 130 -21.39 18.18 11.87
C HIS A 130 -21.82 17.08 12.86
N HIS A 131 -21.92 17.40 14.16
CA HIS A 131 -22.45 16.49 15.18
C HIS A 131 -23.65 17.07 15.95
N LEU A 132 -24.27 18.12 15.41
CA LEU A 132 -25.53 18.67 15.90
C LEU A 132 -26.69 18.23 15.01
N PHE A 133 -27.78 17.75 15.62
CA PHE A 133 -28.99 17.36 14.88
C PHE A 133 -30.30 17.77 15.59
N PRO A 134 -31.39 18.07 14.87
CA PRO A 134 -32.70 18.21 15.48
C PRO A 134 -33.21 16.87 16.01
N THR A 135 -33.63 16.80 17.27
CA THR A 135 -34.17 15.57 17.89
C THR A 135 -35.34 15.90 18.80
N LYS A 136 -36.30 14.96 18.94
CA LYS A 136 -37.42 15.13 19.86
C LYS A 136 -36.94 15.29 21.31
N SER A 137 -37.37 16.34 22.00
CA SER A 137 -36.77 16.76 23.28
C SER A 137 -36.76 15.69 24.36
N ASN A 138 -37.82 14.87 24.46
CA ASN A 138 -37.88 13.79 25.45
C ASN A 138 -36.97 12.60 25.09
N VAL A 139 -36.69 12.38 23.80
CA VAL A 139 -35.81 11.30 23.32
C VAL A 139 -34.36 11.71 23.45
N ASN A 140 -34.01 12.96 23.10
CA ASN A 140 -32.70 13.55 23.42
C ASN A 140 -32.43 13.46 24.93
N SER A 141 -33.41 13.81 25.77
CA SER A 141 -33.27 13.67 27.23
C SER A 141 -33.14 12.21 27.70
N ALA A 142 -33.74 11.26 26.99
CA ALA A 142 -33.68 9.84 27.32
C ALA A 142 -32.33 9.22 26.91
N ARG A 143 -31.78 9.61 25.75
CA ARG A 143 -30.46 9.20 25.27
C ARG A 143 -29.34 9.64 26.23
N ASN A 144 -29.51 10.78 26.91
CA ASN A 144 -28.58 11.24 27.94
C ASN A 144 -27.12 11.36 27.40
N ASN A 145 -26.18 10.62 27.97
CA ASN A 145 -24.80 10.48 27.49
C ASN A 145 -24.48 9.01 27.19
N ASP A 146 -25.51 8.22 26.90
CA ASP A 146 -25.37 6.80 26.64
C ASP A 146 -24.65 6.61 25.29
N PRO A 147 -23.71 5.66 25.20
CA PRO A 147 -23.02 5.35 23.95
C PRO A 147 -24.02 4.89 22.90
N LEU A 148 -23.73 5.18 21.64
CA LEU A 148 -24.49 4.62 20.54
C LEU A 148 -24.09 3.15 20.36
N GLY A 149 -25.04 2.27 20.06
CA GLY A 149 -24.73 0.86 19.82
C GLY A 149 -25.95 0.07 19.37
N GLU A 150 -25.70 -1.13 18.85
CA GLU A 150 -26.72 -2.07 18.41
C GLU A 150 -27.33 -2.78 19.62
N ILE A 151 -28.67 -2.76 19.73
CA ILE A 151 -29.41 -3.29 20.86
C ILE A 151 -30.24 -4.47 20.36
N ASP A 152 -30.06 -5.64 20.98
CA ASP A 152 -30.97 -6.78 20.75
C ASP A 152 -32.40 -6.36 21.15
N ASP A 153 -33.37 -6.51 20.23
CA ASP A 153 -34.80 -6.22 20.44
C ASP A 153 -35.36 -6.73 21.78
N ASN A 154 -34.83 -7.86 22.27
CA ASN A 154 -35.27 -8.49 23.51
C ASN A 154 -34.73 -7.80 24.77
N LEU A 155 -33.67 -7.00 24.63
CA LEU A 155 -33.08 -6.17 25.68
C LEU A 155 -33.68 -4.76 25.68
N THR A 156 -34.27 -4.30 24.57
CA THR A 156 -34.80 -2.95 24.43
C THR A 156 -35.87 -2.60 25.46
N ASP A 157 -35.59 -1.57 26.28
CA ASP A 157 -36.51 -1.09 27.31
C ASP A 157 -37.60 -0.19 26.73
N THR A 158 -37.26 0.67 25.77
CA THR A 158 -38.20 1.63 25.19
C THR A 158 -37.91 1.90 23.72
N TRP A 159 -38.97 1.80 22.92
CA TRP A 159 -39.02 2.08 21.49
C TRP A 159 -39.67 3.44 21.25
N TYR A 160 -39.09 4.27 20.38
CA TYR A 160 -39.55 5.63 20.08
C TYR A 160 -39.84 5.84 18.59
N TYR A 161 -41.06 6.26 18.23
CA TYR A 161 -41.41 6.61 16.85
C TYR A 161 -42.39 7.78 16.82
N LEU A 162 -42.11 8.78 15.98
CA LEU A 162 -42.83 10.06 15.92
C LEU A 162 -42.97 10.68 17.32
N ASP A 163 -44.20 10.89 17.79
CA ASP A 163 -44.51 11.42 19.12
C ASP A 163 -44.81 10.34 20.18
N GLN A 164 -44.63 9.07 19.84
CA GLN A 164 -45.01 7.92 20.68
C GLN A 164 -43.80 7.18 21.24
N SER A 165 -44.01 6.49 22.36
CA SER A 165 -43.07 5.52 22.92
C SER A 165 -43.81 4.27 23.43
N GLN A 166 -43.13 3.13 23.40
CA GLN A 166 -43.68 1.84 23.88
C GLN A 166 -42.60 0.94 24.45
N SER A 167 -42.98 0.00 25.32
CA SER A 167 -42.07 -0.92 26.02
C SER A 167 -42.18 -2.37 25.50
N THR A 168 -42.74 -2.54 24.31
CA THR A 168 -42.93 -3.86 23.68
C THR A 168 -42.47 -3.76 22.24
N ILE A 169 -41.84 -4.83 21.75
CA ILE A 169 -41.31 -4.93 20.38
C ILE A 169 -42.41 -4.55 19.36
N PRO A 170 -42.15 -3.58 18.46
CA PRO A 170 -43.06 -3.19 17.40
C PRO A 170 -43.45 -4.38 16.50
N THR A 171 -44.69 -4.43 16.03
CA THR A 171 -45.18 -5.53 15.18
C THR A 171 -45.06 -5.24 13.67
N SER A 172 -44.64 -4.02 13.30
CA SER A 172 -44.45 -3.57 11.92
C SER A 172 -43.56 -2.33 11.90
N ASN A 173 -42.79 -2.15 10.83
CA ASN A 173 -41.91 -0.99 10.62
C ASN A 173 -40.94 -0.76 11.79
N ILE A 174 -40.35 -1.84 12.30
CA ILE A 174 -39.44 -1.82 13.44
C ILE A 174 -38.26 -0.86 13.18
N ASP A 175 -37.74 -0.86 11.95
CA ASP A 175 -36.67 0.00 11.43
C ASP A 175 -36.94 1.53 11.54
N LEU A 176 -38.18 1.94 11.79
CA LEU A 176 -38.54 3.35 11.97
C LEU A 176 -38.41 3.83 13.43
N TYR A 177 -38.19 2.91 14.37
CA TYR A 177 -38.09 3.22 15.79
C TYR A 177 -36.63 3.46 16.19
N ALA A 178 -36.42 4.37 17.13
CA ALA A 178 -35.19 4.41 17.91
C ALA A 178 -35.37 3.63 19.21
N GLU A 179 -34.30 3.08 19.73
CA GLU A 179 -34.31 2.15 20.86
C GLU A 179 -33.44 2.68 21.99
N ASN A 180 -33.84 2.33 23.20
CA ASN A 180 -33.06 2.65 24.39
C ASN A 180 -32.98 1.43 25.30
N TYR A 181 -31.77 1.11 25.73
CA TYR A 181 -31.50 0.08 26.72
C TYR A 181 -30.97 0.72 28.01
N GLY A 182 -31.89 1.11 28.87
CA GLY A 182 -31.60 1.70 30.17
C GLY A 182 -30.74 2.96 30.08
N SER A 183 -29.56 2.88 30.69
CA SER A 183 -28.47 3.87 30.61
C SER A 183 -27.20 3.22 30.08
N THR A 184 -27.36 2.23 29.20
CA THR A 184 -26.28 1.36 28.70
C THR A 184 -25.96 1.69 27.25
N ALA A 185 -26.98 1.77 26.39
CA ALA A 185 -26.82 2.05 24.97
C ALA A 185 -28.09 2.70 24.41
N PHE A 186 -27.92 3.50 23.36
CA PHE A 186 -29.00 4.09 22.59
C PHE A 186 -28.83 3.78 21.11
N GLU A 187 -29.89 3.35 20.46
CA GLU A 187 -29.89 2.99 19.05
C GLU A 187 -30.80 3.96 18.27
N PRO A 188 -30.27 4.71 17.28
CA PRO A 188 -31.10 5.50 16.40
C PRO A 188 -31.81 4.61 15.38
N ARG A 189 -32.90 5.10 14.79
CA ARG A 189 -33.56 4.44 13.65
C ARG A 189 -32.57 4.11 12.53
N GLU A 190 -32.80 3.02 11.81
CA GLU A 190 -31.89 2.45 10.81
C GLU A 190 -31.33 3.48 9.82
N GLN A 191 -32.20 4.30 9.24
CA GLN A 191 -31.86 5.33 8.25
C GLN A 191 -31.00 6.51 8.77
N HIS A 192 -30.54 6.46 10.02
CA HIS A 192 -29.68 7.49 10.61
C HIS A 192 -28.41 6.91 11.28
N LYS A 193 -28.27 5.57 11.30
CA LYS A 193 -27.14 4.89 11.96
C LYS A 193 -25.80 5.32 11.36
N GLY A 194 -25.70 5.41 10.04
CA GLY A 194 -24.50 5.80 9.32
C GLY A 194 -24.16 7.28 9.49
N ASN A 195 -25.18 8.16 9.49
CA ASN A 195 -24.96 9.58 9.80
C ASN A 195 -24.40 9.78 11.21
N ALA A 196 -24.96 9.07 12.19
CA ALA A 196 -24.53 9.15 13.57
C ALA A 196 -23.10 8.61 13.72
N ALA A 197 -22.78 7.49 13.06
CA ALA A 197 -21.43 6.92 13.02
C ALA A 197 -20.40 7.91 12.45
N ARG A 198 -20.65 8.46 11.26
CA ARG A 198 -19.73 9.43 10.62
C ARG A 198 -19.59 10.73 11.41
N ALA A 199 -20.63 11.16 12.14
CA ALA A 199 -20.56 12.30 13.05
C ALA A 199 -19.68 12.02 14.28
N VAL A 200 -19.72 10.79 14.82
CA VAL A 200 -18.84 10.38 15.94
C VAL A 200 -17.39 10.25 15.48
N PHE A 201 -17.11 9.54 14.37
CA PHE A 201 -15.74 9.42 13.83
C PHE A 201 -15.15 10.79 13.47
N TYR A 202 -15.96 11.69 12.89
CA TYR A 202 -15.60 13.08 12.69
C TYR A 202 -15.19 13.77 13.99
N PHE A 203 -16.02 13.68 15.03
CA PHE A 203 -15.74 14.33 16.30
C PHE A 203 -14.42 13.84 16.90
N VAL A 204 -14.20 12.52 16.93
CA VAL A 204 -12.98 11.92 17.50
C VAL A 204 -11.74 12.31 16.69
N ALA A 205 -11.81 12.35 15.36
CA ALA A 205 -10.68 12.75 14.53
C ALA A 205 -10.32 14.23 14.69
N ILE A 206 -11.31 15.12 14.68
CA ILE A 206 -11.07 16.58 14.71
C ILE A 206 -10.77 17.07 16.13
N TYR A 207 -11.48 16.54 17.13
CA TYR A 207 -11.40 16.95 18.53
C TYR A 207 -10.74 15.89 19.42
N GLN A 208 -9.73 15.20 18.91
CA GLN A 208 -9.05 14.09 19.58
C GLN A 208 -8.59 14.43 21.01
N SER A 209 -8.17 15.68 21.26
CA SER A 209 -7.73 16.13 22.59
C SER A 209 -8.87 16.43 23.58
N GLU A 210 -10.10 16.57 23.09
CA GLU A 210 -11.31 16.81 23.89
C GLU A 210 -12.15 15.53 24.08
N ALA A 211 -12.05 14.57 23.16
CA ALA A 211 -12.83 13.34 23.17
C ALA A 211 -12.40 12.37 24.29
N ASP A 212 -13.37 11.83 25.03
CA ASP A 212 -13.15 10.71 25.94
C ASP A 212 -12.95 9.39 25.15
N GLN A 213 -11.73 8.87 25.18
CA GLN A 213 -11.37 7.64 24.46
C GLN A 213 -12.13 6.41 24.96
N ASN A 214 -12.35 6.26 26.27
CA ASN A 214 -13.08 5.09 26.80
C ASN A 214 -14.55 5.12 26.37
N PHE A 215 -15.12 6.31 26.18
CA PHE A 215 -16.46 6.47 25.64
C PHE A 215 -16.53 6.11 24.16
N PHE A 216 -15.50 6.45 23.38
CA PHE A 216 -15.41 6.03 21.99
C PHE A 216 -15.25 4.51 21.86
N ASP A 217 -14.35 3.91 22.64
CA ASP A 217 -14.03 2.47 22.56
C ASP A 217 -15.26 1.59 22.83
N GLN A 218 -16.25 2.05 23.61
CA GLN A 218 -17.49 1.31 23.89
C GLN A 218 -18.45 1.19 22.69
N GLN A 219 -18.35 2.08 21.71
CA GLN A 219 -19.27 2.20 20.57
C GLN A 219 -18.56 2.04 19.22
N LYS A 220 -17.22 2.02 19.22
CA LYS A 220 -16.37 2.09 18.04
C LYS A 220 -16.73 1.03 16.98
N ASP A 221 -17.00 -0.20 17.41
CA ASP A 221 -17.22 -1.34 16.50
C ASP A 221 -18.62 -1.32 15.89
N ASP A 222 -19.66 -1.03 16.69
CA ASP A 222 -21.03 -0.87 16.18
C ASP A 222 -21.11 0.30 15.20
N LEU A 223 -20.45 1.42 15.50
CA LEU A 223 -20.37 2.57 14.60
C LEU A 223 -19.65 2.23 13.29
N TYR A 224 -18.64 1.36 13.33
CA TYR A 224 -17.98 0.87 12.11
C TYR A 224 -18.95 0.11 11.22
N GLN A 225 -19.74 -0.80 11.78
CA GLN A 225 -20.73 -1.57 11.02
C GLN A 225 -21.83 -0.66 10.45
N TRP A 226 -22.34 0.26 11.28
CA TRP A 226 -23.35 1.22 10.87
C TRP A 226 -22.91 2.14 9.74
N HIS A 227 -21.63 2.53 9.71
CA HIS A 227 -21.08 3.35 8.62
C HIS A 227 -21.20 2.68 7.25
N TYR A 228 -21.06 1.35 7.16
CA TYR A 228 -21.21 0.61 5.90
C TYR A 228 -22.65 0.19 5.61
N ALA A 229 -23.41 -0.18 6.65
CA ALA A 229 -24.81 -0.58 6.50
C ALA A 229 -25.70 0.58 6.02
N ASP A 230 -25.46 1.79 6.52
CA ASP A 230 -26.15 3.03 6.12
C ASP A 230 -25.19 3.95 5.35
N ALA A 231 -25.09 3.68 4.05
CA ALA A 231 -24.20 4.36 3.13
C ALA A 231 -24.49 5.88 3.04
N VAL A 232 -23.46 6.66 2.72
CA VAL A 232 -23.60 8.11 2.50
C VAL A 232 -24.61 8.38 1.39
N ASP A 233 -25.60 9.22 1.68
CA ASP A 233 -26.65 9.60 0.74
C ASP A 233 -26.52 11.06 0.26
N ALA A 234 -27.37 11.42 -0.70
CA ALA A 234 -27.40 12.77 -1.25
C ALA A 234 -27.82 13.85 -0.24
N VAL A 235 -28.58 13.49 0.79
CA VAL A 235 -29.01 14.42 1.85
C VAL A 235 -27.81 14.77 2.72
N GLU A 236 -27.03 13.77 3.13
CA GLU A 236 -25.85 13.91 3.97
C GLU A 236 -24.72 14.68 3.28
N LEU A 237 -24.44 14.37 2.00
CA LEU A 237 -23.48 15.14 1.19
C LEU A 237 -23.87 16.62 1.08
N THR A 238 -25.16 16.89 0.84
CA THR A 238 -25.68 18.26 0.76
C THR A 238 -25.55 18.96 2.11
N ARG A 239 -25.91 18.27 3.20
CA ARG A 239 -25.83 18.81 4.57
C ARG A 239 -24.40 19.18 4.94
N SER A 240 -23.43 18.28 4.70
CA SER A 240 -22.00 18.53 4.94
C SER A 240 -21.48 19.75 4.16
N SER A 241 -21.88 19.88 2.89
CA SER A 241 -21.49 21.00 2.03
C SER A 241 -22.13 22.32 2.45
N ASP A 242 -23.41 22.32 2.84
CA ASP A 242 -24.10 23.52 3.32
C ASP A 242 -23.52 23.99 4.65
N ILE A 243 -23.18 23.06 5.56
CA ILE A 243 -22.47 23.34 6.82
C ILE A 243 -21.11 24.02 6.57
N ALA A 244 -20.34 23.56 5.58
CA ALA A 244 -19.04 24.14 5.26
C ALA A 244 -19.12 25.62 4.89
N GLY A 245 -20.25 26.09 4.33
CA GLY A 245 -20.51 27.51 4.08
C GLY A 245 -20.58 28.37 5.35
N TYR A 246 -20.82 27.76 6.51
CA TYR A 246 -21.03 28.43 7.80
C TYR A 246 -19.84 28.29 8.75
N GLN A 247 -19.24 27.10 8.85
CA GLN A 247 -18.11 26.84 9.75
C GLN A 247 -16.77 26.58 9.04
N GLY A 248 -16.78 26.52 7.71
CA GLY A 248 -15.57 26.56 6.88
C GLY A 248 -14.92 25.21 6.59
N ASN A 249 -15.55 24.09 6.98
CA ASN A 249 -15.09 22.73 6.71
C ASN A 249 -16.26 21.79 6.38
N GLU A 250 -16.04 20.87 5.44
CA GLU A 250 -16.93 19.72 5.17
C GLU A 250 -16.56 18.58 6.15
N ASN A 251 -17.48 17.64 6.43
CA ASN A 251 -17.15 16.43 7.18
C ASN A 251 -16.40 15.47 6.24
N PRO A 252 -15.07 15.23 6.45
CA PRO A 252 -14.28 14.38 5.57
C PRO A 252 -14.80 12.93 5.50
N PHE A 253 -15.39 12.39 6.56
CA PHE A 253 -15.93 11.02 6.58
C PHE A 253 -17.21 10.85 5.75
N VAL A 254 -17.85 11.96 5.35
CA VAL A 254 -18.95 11.99 4.37
C VAL A 254 -18.41 12.11 2.94
N LEU A 255 -17.23 12.73 2.76
CA LEU A 255 -16.60 12.92 1.45
C LEU A 255 -15.82 11.68 0.99
N ASP A 256 -15.15 11.01 1.94
CA ASP A 256 -14.36 9.80 1.73
C ASP A 256 -14.68 8.79 2.83
N THR A 257 -15.51 7.81 2.49
CA THR A 257 -15.95 6.77 3.43
C THR A 257 -14.84 5.80 3.79
N SER A 258 -13.72 5.76 3.05
CA SER A 258 -12.56 4.92 3.38
C SER A 258 -11.82 5.39 4.64
N LEU A 259 -12.00 6.66 5.02
CA LEU A 259 -11.32 7.26 6.16
C LEU A 259 -11.66 6.58 7.49
N VAL A 260 -12.87 6.03 7.65
CA VAL A 260 -13.23 5.31 8.88
C VAL A 260 -12.28 4.12 9.07
N ARG A 261 -12.12 3.28 8.05
CA ARG A 261 -11.17 2.16 8.07
C ARG A 261 -9.74 2.65 8.24
N ARG A 262 -9.30 3.55 7.37
CA ARG A 262 -7.89 3.98 7.31
C ARG A 262 -7.44 4.72 8.56
N ALA A 263 -8.30 5.50 9.22
CA ALA A 263 -7.94 6.30 10.39
C ALA A 263 -8.06 5.51 11.71
N PHE A 264 -9.10 4.67 11.85
CA PHE A 264 -9.44 4.04 13.12
C PHE A 264 -9.24 2.52 13.17
N PHE A 265 -9.05 1.89 12.01
CA PHE A 265 -8.84 0.45 11.82
C PHE A 265 -7.73 0.15 10.80
N PRO A 266 -6.53 0.76 10.92
CA PRO A 266 -5.45 0.64 9.93
C PRO A 266 -4.94 -0.80 9.77
N ASP A 267 -4.97 -1.59 10.85
CA ASP A 267 -4.55 -3.00 10.84
C ASP A 267 -5.66 -3.96 10.40
N GLY A 268 -6.81 -3.44 9.94
CA GLY A 268 -8.00 -4.24 9.60
C GLY A 268 -8.75 -4.82 10.82
N ASN A 269 -8.26 -4.59 12.04
CA ASN A 269 -8.79 -5.19 13.26
C ASN A 269 -9.99 -4.41 13.84
N THR A 270 -11.21 -4.92 13.67
CA THR A 270 -12.46 -4.23 14.05
C THR A 270 -13.09 -4.68 15.37
N GLY A 271 -12.35 -5.32 16.29
CA GLY A 271 -12.76 -5.54 17.70
C GLY A 271 -13.95 -6.47 17.96
N ASN A 272 -14.87 -6.61 17.01
CA ASN A 272 -15.96 -7.57 16.88
C ASN A 272 -15.82 -8.33 15.55
N ASP A 273 -14.59 -8.77 15.25
CA ASP A 273 -14.49 -9.88 14.31
C ASP A 273 -15.25 -11.07 14.94
N THR A 274 -16.32 -11.50 14.26
CA THR A 274 -17.13 -12.68 14.58
C THR A 274 -17.01 -13.74 13.48
N THR A 275 -16.24 -13.42 12.44
CA THR A 275 -15.98 -14.28 11.31
C THR A 275 -14.77 -15.13 11.66
N ALA A 276 -14.91 -16.43 11.50
CA ALA A 276 -13.77 -17.31 11.62
C ALA A 276 -12.81 -17.07 10.45
N PRO A 277 -11.48 -17.15 10.66
CA PRO A 277 -10.50 -17.02 9.59
C PRO A 277 -10.80 -18.03 8.47
N VAL A 278 -10.87 -17.55 7.24
CA VAL A 278 -11.13 -18.38 6.06
C VAL A 278 -9.86 -19.10 5.68
N ILE A 279 -9.88 -20.41 5.91
CA ILE A 279 -8.75 -21.28 5.60
C ILE A 279 -8.76 -21.65 4.11
N SER A 280 -7.64 -21.36 3.44
CA SER A 280 -7.40 -21.64 2.03
C SER A 280 -6.06 -22.36 1.83
N SER A 281 -5.86 -22.93 0.64
CA SER A 281 -4.57 -23.52 0.23
C SER A 281 -4.03 -24.61 1.16
N VAL A 282 -4.91 -25.41 1.78
CA VAL A 282 -4.49 -26.51 2.68
C VAL A 282 -3.82 -27.61 1.87
N GLN A 283 -2.55 -27.88 2.17
CA GLN A 283 -1.73 -28.85 1.46
C GLN A 283 -0.86 -29.65 2.43
N SER A 284 -0.46 -30.85 1.99
CA SER A 284 0.55 -31.65 2.66
C SER A 284 1.76 -31.77 1.74
N SER A 285 2.94 -31.51 2.29
CA SER A 285 4.22 -31.53 1.61
C SER A 285 5.25 -32.24 2.48
N SER A 286 6.45 -32.48 1.94
CA SER A 286 7.53 -33.17 2.67
C SER A 286 7.07 -34.48 3.33
N ILE A 287 6.20 -35.24 2.64
CA ILE A 287 5.61 -36.48 3.16
C ILE A 287 6.67 -37.57 3.13
N GLY A 288 7.21 -37.90 4.30
CA GLY A 288 8.14 -39.01 4.53
C GLY A 288 7.43 -40.28 5.01
N SER A 289 8.23 -41.27 5.39
CA SER A 289 7.74 -42.52 5.98
C SER A 289 7.23 -42.31 7.42
N SER A 290 7.75 -41.29 8.12
CA SER A 290 7.44 -41.01 9.53
C SER A 290 6.96 -39.58 9.82
N SER A 291 6.89 -38.71 8.81
CA SER A 291 6.59 -37.29 8.96
C SER A 291 5.83 -36.72 7.76
N ALA A 292 5.19 -35.56 7.94
CA ALA A 292 4.62 -34.76 6.87
C ALA A 292 4.46 -33.30 7.33
N THR A 293 4.67 -32.33 6.45
CA THR A 293 4.43 -30.91 6.74
C THR A 293 3.09 -30.49 6.16
N ILE A 294 2.27 -29.82 6.97
CA ILE A 294 0.97 -29.28 6.59
C ILE A 294 1.08 -27.76 6.48
N THR A 295 0.74 -27.22 5.31
CA THR A 295 0.76 -25.77 5.03
C THR A 295 -0.61 -25.28 4.59
N TRP A 296 -0.94 -24.03 4.93
CA TRP A 296 -2.18 -23.37 4.52
C TRP A 296 -2.09 -21.85 4.73
N THR A 297 -3.05 -21.14 4.18
CA THR A 297 -3.19 -19.69 4.35
C THR A 297 -4.53 -19.34 5.01
N THR A 298 -4.54 -18.20 5.70
CA THR A 298 -5.76 -17.56 6.21
C THR A 298 -5.86 -16.15 5.64
N ASP A 299 -7.08 -15.67 5.44
CA ASP A 299 -7.38 -14.30 5.01
C ASP A 299 -7.08 -13.25 6.08
N GLU A 300 -6.85 -13.68 7.32
CA GLU A 300 -6.40 -12.85 8.45
C GLU A 300 -5.36 -13.56 9.33
N ALA A 301 -4.68 -12.81 10.20
CA ALA A 301 -3.64 -13.37 11.07
C ALA A 301 -4.26 -14.21 12.20
N ALA A 302 -3.87 -15.48 12.30
CA ALA A 302 -4.43 -16.43 13.24
C ALA A 302 -3.37 -17.31 13.90
N THR A 303 -3.69 -17.90 15.05
CA THR A 303 -2.95 -19.06 15.60
C THR A 303 -3.52 -20.36 15.04
N SER A 304 -2.81 -21.48 15.13
CA SER A 304 -3.11 -22.63 14.26
C SER A 304 -2.92 -23.99 14.93
N VAL A 305 -3.78 -24.95 14.60
CA VAL A 305 -3.81 -26.32 15.12
C VAL A 305 -4.05 -27.32 13.97
N VAL A 306 -3.32 -28.44 13.96
CA VAL A 306 -3.56 -29.58 13.05
C VAL A 306 -4.00 -30.79 13.86
N ASP A 307 -5.21 -31.29 13.62
CA ASP A 307 -5.67 -32.58 14.12
C ASP A 307 -5.43 -33.65 13.03
N TYR A 308 -4.78 -34.76 13.38
CA TYR A 308 -4.45 -35.83 12.42
C TYR A 308 -4.58 -37.25 13.00
N GLY A 309 -4.78 -38.25 12.13
CA GLY A 309 -4.73 -39.67 12.47
C GLY A 309 -5.24 -40.61 11.39
N THR A 310 -5.19 -41.92 11.63
CA THR A 310 -5.54 -42.95 10.60
C THR A 310 -7.04 -43.06 10.30
N THR A 311 -7.86 -42.27 10.98
CA THR A 311 -9.32 -42.17 10.77
C THR A 311 -9.73 -40.70 10.91
N THR A 312 -10.93 -40.34 10.46
CA THR A 312 -11.50 -38.98 10.62
C THR A 312 -11.85 -38.61 12.07
N SER A 313 -11.48 -39.44 13.06
CA SER A 313 -11.49 -39.07 14.48
C SER A 313 -10.16 -38.45 14.92
N TYR A 314 -9.16 -38.39 14.03
CA TYR A 314 -7.83 -37.85 14.20
C TYR A 314 -7.08 -38.45 15.40
N GLY A 315 -7.37 -38.02 16.62
CA GLY A 315 -6.83 -38.64 17.85
C GLY A 315 -5.39 -38.25 18.15
N SER A 316 -4.78 -37.39 17.35
CA SER A 316 -3.51 -36.69 17.61
C SER A 316 -3.63 -35.24 17.15
N THR A 317 -2.91 -34.33 17.80
CA THR A 317 -3.01 -32.87 17.58
C THR A 317 -1.64 -32.23 17.72
N GLU A 318 -1.28 -31.33 16.81
CA GLU A 318 -0.12 -30.43 16.89
C GLU A 318 -0.56 -28.97 16.76
N SER A 319 0.16 -28.03 17.37
CA SER A 319 -0.24 -26.61 17.39
C SER A 319 0.92 -25.63 17.25
N SER A 320 0.61 -24.44 16.73
CA SER A 320 1.48 -23.28 16.63
C SER A 320 0.78 -22.06 17.23
N SER A 321 1.47 -21.33 18.11
CA SER A 321 0.94 -20.13 18.77
C SER A 321 1.30 -18.83 18.04
N SER A 322 1.97 -18.90 16.90
CA SER A 322 2.35 -17.72 16.11
C SER A 322 1.15 -17.19 15.36
N SER A 323 0.83 -15.90 15.53
CA SER A 323 -0.26 -15.25 14.80
C SER A 323 0.25 -14.73 13.45
N VAL A 324 -0.08 -15.45 12.36
CA VAL A 324 0.39 -15.20 10.99
C VAL A 324 -0.70 -15.54 9.97
N THR A 325 -0.56 -15.14 8.71
CA THR A 325 -1.50 -15.49 7.61
C THR A 325 -1.04 -16.68 6.77
N SER A 326 0.24 -17.06 6.88
CA SER A 326 0.82 -18.24 6.23
C SER A 326 1.31 -19.22 7.30
N HIS A 327 0.72 -20.41 7.32
CA HIS A 327 0.90 -21.39 8.38
C HIS A 327 1.68 -22.60 7.90
N SER A 328 2.48 -23.17 8.79
CA SER A 328 3.21 -24.42 8.56
C SER A 328 3.36 -25.18 9.87
N ILE A 329 2.92 -26.44 9.90
CA ILE A 329 3.08 -27.36 11.04
C ILE A 329 3.58 -28.71 10.53
N THR A 330 4.70 -29.18 11.10
CA THR A 330 5.28 -30.49 10.76
C THR A 330 4.80 -31.56 11.74
N LEU A 331 4.17 -32.60 11.20
CA LEU A 331 3.74 -33.81 11.92
C LEU A 331 4.89 -34.82 11.96
N THR A 332 5.10 -35.45 13.12
CA THR A 332 6.18 -36.43 13.33
C THR A 332 5.66 -37.69 14.02
N GLY A 333 6.41 -38.80 13.95
CA GLY A 333 6.04 -40.06 14.61
C GLY A 333 4.92 -40.84 13.90
N LEU A 334 4.75 -40.62 12.61
CA LEU A 334 3.77 -41.31 11.77
C LEU A 334 4.22 -42.74 11.43
N THR A 335 3.27 -43.62 11.13
CA THR A 335 3.56 -44.98 10.66
C THR A 335 3.74 -44.97 9.15
N ALA A 336 4.73 -45.68 8.62
CA ALA A 336 4.99 -45.77 7.18
C ALA A 336 3.87 -46.47 6.40
N ASN A 337 3.78 -46.19 5.09
CA ASN A 337 2.74 -46.69 4.18
C ASN A 337 1.31 -46.62 4.75
N THR A 338 1.02 -45.57 5.51
CA THR A 338 -0.22 -45.42 6.26
C THR A 338 -0.91 -44.14 5.83
N SER A 339 -2.19 -44.25 5.48
CA SER A 339 -2.99 -43.08 5.14
C SER A 339 -3.48 -42.38 6.40
N TYR A 340 -3.20 -41.09 6.50
CA TYR A 340 -3.60 -40.20 7.57
C TYR A 340 -4.65 -39.22 7.05
N ASN A 341 -5.69 -39.03 7.85
CA ASN A 341 -6.66 -37.97 7.75
C ASN A 341 -6.18 -36.80 8.60
N TYR A 342 -6.34 -35.57 8.13
CA TYR A 342 -6.06 -34.38 8.91
C TYR A 342 -7.04 -33.25 8.61
N GLN A 343 -7.23 -32.37 9.58
CA GLN A 343 -7.88 -31.07 9.40
C GLN A 343 -7.05 -30.01 10.11
N VAL A 344 -7.15 -28.78 9.61
CA VAL A 344 -6.51 -27.63 10.24
C VAL A 344 -7.57 -26.72 10.82
N SER A 345 -7.28 -26.13 11.98
CA SER A 345 -8.09 -25.09 12.59
C SER A 345 -7.22 -23.88 12.88
N SER A 346 -7.73 -22.69 12.57
CA SER A 346 -7.05 -21.43 12.85
C SER A 346 -7.94 -20.52 13.68
N THR A 347 -7.37 -19.88 14.68
CA THR A 347 -8.07 -19.03 15.64
C THR A 347 -7.47 -17.63 15.61
N ASP A 348 -8.26 -16.64 15.21
CA ASP A 348 -7.88 -15.23 15.18
C ASP A 348 -7.69 -14.63 16.59
N ALA A 349 -7.33 -13.34 16.64
CA ALA A 349 -7.15 -12.61 17.89
C ALA A 349 -8.45 -12.36 18.69
N SER A 350 -9.59 -12.42 18.01
CA SER A 350 -10.95 -12.25 18.56
C SER A 350 -11.57 -13.57 19.04
N SER A 351 -10.83 -14.68 18.94
CA SER A 351 -11.20 -16.03 19.33
C SER A 351 -12.28 -16.70 18.46
N ASN A 352 -12.51 -16.24 17.23
CA ASN A 352 -13.25 -17.07 16.27
C ASN A 352 -12.33 -18.17 15.75
N THR A 353 -12.89 -19.28 15.29
CA THR A 353 -12.10 -20.44 14.87
C THR A 353 -12.64 -21.00 13.57
N GLY A 354 -11.83 -20.90 12.51
CA GLY A 354 -12.08 -21.56 11.24
C GLY A 354 -11.55 -22.98 11.30
N THR A 355 -12.29 -23.93 10.72
CA THR A 355 -11.84 -25.33 10.59
C THR A 355 -12.01 -25.77 9.14
N SER A 356 -10.96 -26.36 8.59
CA SER A 356 -10.97 -26.86 7.22
C SER A 356 -11.81 -28.13 7.07
N GLY A 357 -12.07 -28.53 5.81
CA GLY A 357 -12.49 -29.90 5.52
C GLY A 357 -11.42 -30.95 5.90
N ASN A 358 -11.79 -32.23 5.82
CA ASN A 358 -10.86 -33.35 6.04
C ASN A 358 -10.01 -33.58 4.79
N TYR A 359 -8.71 -33.55 4.95
CA TYR A 359 -7.71 -33.88 3.93
C TYR A 359 -7.04 -35.21 4.27
N THR A 360 -6.34 -35.77 3.28
CA THR A 360 -5.59 -37.01 3.48
C THR A 360 -4.22 -36.93 2.85
N PHE A 361 -3.24 -37.54 3.50
CA PHE A 361 -1.97 -37.90 2.88
C PHE A 361 -1.64 -39.36 3.21
N THR A 362 -0.71 -39.96 2.48
CA THR A 362 -0.20 -41.31 2.77
C THR A 362 1.28 -41.20 2.95
N THR A 363 1.78 -41.57 4.13
CA THR A 363 3.22 -41.66 4.38
C THR A 363 3.84 -42.60 3.36
N THR A 364 5.05 -42.28 2.93
CA THR A 364 5.74 -43.09 1.93
C THR A 364 6.00 -44.50 2.46
N GLU A 365 6.18 -45.45 1.53
CA GLU A 365 6.60 -46.79 1.92
C GLU A 365 7.92 -46.72 2.67
N GLU A 366 8.01 -47.47 3.77
CA GLU A 366 9.28 -47.73 4.41
C GLU A 366 10.16 -48.46 3.40
N GLY A 367 11.34 -47.92 3.11
CA GLY A 367 12.21 -48.36 2.02
C GLY A 367 12.54 -49.85 2.12
N SER A 368 11.74 -50.69 1.46
CA SER A 368 12.02 -52.10 1.29
C SER A 368 13.09 -52.26 0.20
N GLY A 369 14.34 -52.42 0.66
CA GLY A 369 15.53 -52.92 -0.03
C GLY A 369 15.52 -53.01 -1.56
N THR A 370 16.23 -52.08 -2.20
CA THR A 370 17.33 -52.32 -3.16
C THR A 370 17.69 -50.97 -3.84
N GLY A 371 18.52 -50.17 -3.16
CA GLY A 371 19.09 -48.92 -3.72
C GLY A 371 19.14 -47.73 -2.74
N THR A 372 19.48 -47.96 -1.47
CA THR A 372 18.70 -47.50 -0.31
C THR A 372 19.41 -46.58 0.70
N ILE A 373 20.42 -45.80 0.32
CA ILE A 373 21.43 -45.15 1.20
C ILE A 373 22.69 -46.02 1.31
N LEU A 374 23.85 -45.40 1.07
CA LEU A 374 25.17 -46.05 1.12
C LEU A 374 26.11 -45.25 2.02
N PHE A 375 27.05 -45.89 2.71
CA PHE A 375 28.26 -45.23 3.19
C PHE A 375 29.05 -44.74 1.97
N SER A 376 29.37 -43.44 1.94
CA SER A 376 30.16 -42.83 0.87
C SER A 376 31.57 -42.50 1.32
N GLU A 377 31.77 -42.06 2.56
CA GLU A 377 33.09 -41.73 3.08
C GLU A 377 33.15 -41.87 4.61
N ILE A 378 34.32 -42.28 5.11
CA ILE A 378 34.58 -42.47 6.54
C ILE A 378 35.96 -41.90 6.86
N PHE A 379 35.99 -41.01 7.84
CA PHE A 379 37.22 -40.46 8.39
C PHE A 379 37.40 -40.92 9.84
N TYR A 380 38.60 -41.43 10.13
CA TYR A 380 38.97 -41.97 11.42
C TYR A 380 40.42 -41.59 11.77
N ASP A 381 40.70 -41.22 13.03
CA ASP A 381 42.06 -40.95 13.51
C ASP A 381 42.65 -42.15 14.30
N THR A 382 43.97 -42.20 14.31
CA THR A 382 44.80 -43.01 15.20
C THR A 382 44.53 -42.72 16.69
N PRO A 383 44.35 -43.75 17.53
CA PRO A 383 44.14 -43.57 18.96
C PRO A 383 45.29 -42.82 19.66
N GLY A 384 45.00 -41.62 20.18
CA GLY A 384 45.85 -40.93 21.16
C GLY A 384 46.29 -39.50 20.82
N THR A 385 45.78 -38.86 19.76
CA THR A 385 46.07 -37.45 19.44
C THR A 385 44.88 -36.51 19.40
N ASP A 386 43.69 -36.93 18.96
CA ASP A 386 42.39 -36.35 19.34
C ASP A 386 41.30 -37.36 18.91
N SER A 387 40.30 -37.58 19.76
CA SER A 387 39.15 -38.46 19.44
C SER A 387 37.94 -37.63 18.99
N ASP A 388 38.20 -36.42 18.49
CA ASP A 388 37.21 -35.35 18.33
C ASP A 388 36.91 -35.03 16.86
N GLU A 389 37.59 -35.64 15.88
CA GLU A 389 37.39 -35.36 14.45
C GLU A 389 36.75 -36.50 13.63
N GLU A 390 36.29 -37.59 14.25
CA GLU A 390 35.68 -38.71 13.52
C GLU A 390 34.34 -38.35 12.88
N TRP A 391 34.12 -38.80 11.64
CA TRP A 391 32.85 -38.61 10.93
C TRP A 391 32.57 -39.71 9.91
N ILE A 392 31.29 -39.87 9.60
CA ILE A 392 30.74 -40.82 8.64
C ILE A 392 29.83 -40.07 7.69
N GLU A 393 29.93 -40.38 6.40
CA GLU A 393 29.07 -39.82 5.38
C GLU A 393 28.22 -40.90 4.70
N LEU A 394 26.97 -40.55 4.47
CA LEU A 394 25.99 -41.34 3.73
C LEU A 394 25.64 -40.65 2.42
N TYR A 395 25.44 -41.42 1.35
CA TYR A 395 24.95 -40.95 0.06
C TYR A 395 23.57 -41.51 -0.26
N ASN A 396 22.66 -40.65 -0.69
CA ASN A 396 21.35 -41.03 -1.18
C ASN A 396 21.35 -41.26 -2.70
N GLY A 397 21.51 -42.52 -3.11
CA GLY A 397 21.46 -42.93 -4.52
C GLY A 397 20.06 -43.00 -5.13
N THR A 398 18.98 -42.65 -4.41
CA THR A 398 17.62 -42.69 -4.96
C THR A 398 17.24 -41.39 -5.67
N SER A 399 16.14 -41.43 -6.43
CA SER A 399 15.54 -40.27 -7.07
C SER A 399 14.64 -39.45 -6.13
N SER A 400 14.65 -39.73 -4.83
CA SER A 400 13.75 -39.08 -3.86
C SER A 400 14.48 -38.82 -2.54
N SER A 401 14.02 -37.83 -1.77
CA SER A 401 14.57 -37.61 -0.43
C SER A 401 14.27 -38.81 0.47
N ILE A 402 15.22 -39.17 1.34
CA ILE A 402 15.07 -40.24 2.32
C ILE A 402 15.11 -39.64 3.73
N ASP A 403 14.10 -40.00 4.53
CA ASP A 403 14.06 -39.74 5.97
C ASP A 403 14.87 -40.82 6.69
N LEU A 404 15.97 -40.40 7.30
CA LEU A 404 16.87 -41.24 8.08
C LEU A 404 16.38 -41.40 9.52
N ALA A 405 15.30 -40.74 9.97
CA ALA A 405 14.82 -40.84 11.34
C ALA A 405 14.65 -42.31 11.76
N GLY A 406 15.33 -42.70 12.85
CA GLY A 406 15.31 -44.06 13.37
C GLY A 406 16.27 -45.05 12.71
N TYR A 407 16.95 -44.70 11.61
CA TYR A 407 18.05 -45.49 11.07
C TYR A 407 19.15 -45.60 12.14
N THR A 408 19.92 -46.69 12.12
CA THR A 408 21.02 -46.88 13.05
C THR A 408 22.32 -47.28 12.37
N ILE A 409 23.42 -46.64 12.77
CA ILE A 409 24.79 -47.05 12.45
C ILE A 409 25.33 -47.80 13.66
N THR A 410 25.67 -49.07 13.48
CA THR A 410 26.20 -49.93 14.54
C THR A 410 27.65 -50.28 14.27
N ASP A 411 28.52 -50.04 15.26
CA ASP A 411 29.88 -50.59 15.28
C ASP A 411 29.85 -52.05 15.75
N ASN A 412 30.25 -52.95 14.86
CA ASN A 412 30.17 -54.38 15.05
C ASN A 412 31.50 -55.01 15.52
N ASN A 413 32.50 -54.23 15.94
CA ASN A 413 33.78 -54.73 16.46
C ASN A 413 33.81 -54.93 18.00
N GLY A 414 32.65 -55.14 18.63
CA GLY A 414 32.54 -55.71 19.99
C GLY A 414 32.26 -54.75 21.15
N THR A 415 31.96 -53.47 20.90
CA THR A 415 31.44 -52.54 21.93
C THR A 415 29.90 -52.53 22.00
N GLY A 416 29.22 -52.74 20.86
CA GLY A 416 27.75 -52.71 20.75
C GLY A 416 27.16 -51.31 20.76
N SER A 417 27.97 -50.27 20.49
CA SER A 417 27.53 -48.89 20.41
C SER A 417 26.87 -48.61 19.06
N SER A 418 25.69 -47.98 19.11
CA SER A 418 24.90 -47.61 17.93
C SER A 418 24.54 -46.14 17.98
N TYR A 419 24.69 -45.45 16.85
CA TYR A 419 24.13 -44.12 16.63
C TYR A 419 22.76 -44.24 15.96
N THR A 420 21.73 -43.59 16.51
CA THR A 420 20.39 -43.55 15.93
C THR A 420 20.10 -42.14 15.44
N PHE A 421 19.72 -42.01 14.17
CA PHE A 421 19.39 -40.72 13.56
C PHE A 421 18.12 -40.12 14.20
N PRO A 422 18.16 -38.84 14.64
CA PRO A 422 17.01 -38.17 15.22
C PRO A 422 15.93 -37.85 14.17
N SER A 423 14.75 -37.46 14.65
CA SER A 423 13.67 -36.95 13.79
C SER A 423 14.14 -35.70 13.03
N GLY A 424 13.84 -35.63 11.74
CA GLY A 424 14.22 -34.51 10.88
C GLY A 424 15.54 -34.69 10.12
N SER A 425 16.28 -35.78 10.39
CA SER A 425 17.44 -36.17 9.57
C SER A 425 16.96 -36.64 8.20
N THR A 426 17.02 -35.76 7.20
CA THR A 426 16.61 -36.08 5.83
C THR A 426 17.78 -35.84 4.87
N VAL A 427 17.92 -36.72 3.88
CA VAL A 427 18.93 -36.60 2.84
C VAL A 427 18.26 -36.53 1.47
N ALA A 428 18.48 -35.43 0.76
CA ALA A 428 17.88 -35.20 -0.55
C ALA A 428 18.37 -36.22 -1.60
N ALA A 429 17.61 -36.36 -2.68
CA ALA A 429 17.92 -37.27 -3.78
C ALA A 429 19.28 -36.90 -4.42
N GLY A 430 20.21 -37.85 -4.50
CA GLY A 430 21.54 -37.62 -5.07
C GLY A 430 22.46 -36.76 -4.20
N SER A 431 22.14 -36.56 -2.93
CA SER A 431 22.93 -35.77 -1.98
C SER A 431 23.60 -36.62 -0.91
N TYR A 432 24.47 -35.98 -0.13
CA TYR A 432 25.24 -36.58 0.96
C TYR A 432 24.70 -36.14 2.32
N PHE A 433 24.97 -36.91 3.37
CA PHE A 433 24.60 -36.63 4.74
C PHE A 433 25.72 -37.02 5.69
N THR A 434 26.27 -36.05 6.40
CA THR A 434 27.43 -36.19 7.28
C THR A 434 27.02 -36.27 8.75
N VAL A 435 27.55 -37.25 9.46
CA VAL A 435 27.43 -37.35 10.92
C VAL A 435 28.82 -37.33 11.56
N ALA A 436 29.06 -36.33 12.41
CA ALA A 436 30.34 -36.12 13.07
C ALA A 436 30.24 -36.28 14.60
N ALA A 437 31.33 -36.70 15.22
CA ALA A 437 31.40 -36.90 16.67
C ALA A 437 31.31 -35.58 17.47
N ASN A 438 31.96 -34.53 16.98
CA ASN A 438 32.13 -33.27 17.69
C ASN A 438 32.20 -32.08 16.70
N SER A 439 31.44 -31.03 16.98
CA SER A 439 31.37 -29.83 16.14
C SER A 439 32.65 -29.01 16.10
N SER A 440 33.41 -28.97 17.20
CA SER A 440 34.64 -28.18 17.26
C SER A 440 35.75 -28.78 16.40
N GLY A 441 35.85 -30.11 16.33
CA GLY A 441 36.84 -30.80 15.52
C GLY A 441 36.51 -30.76 14.03
N PHE A 442 35.26 -31.11 13.68
CA PHE A 442 34.80 -31.10 12.30
C PHE A 442 34.89 -29.70 11.67
N TYR A 443 34.37 -28.67 12.35
CA TYR A 443 34.42 -27.29 11.86
C TYR A 443 35.87 -26.77 11.73
N ALA A 444 36.78 -27.19 12.62
CA ALA A 444 38.18 -26.77 12.53
C ALA A 444 38.91 -27.36 11.32
N LEU A 445 38.48 -28.53 10.83
CA LEU A 445 39.05 -29.18 9.65
C LEU A 445 38.45 -28.66 8.33
N TYR A 446 37.13 -28.48 8.28
CA TYR A 446 36.42 -28.21 7.02
C TYR A 446 35.83 -26.80 6.92
N GLY A 447 35.80 -26.03 8.01
CA GLY A 447 35.29 -24.66 8.01
C GLY A 447 33.77 -24.53 7.93
N PHE A 448 33.03 -25.64 7.95
CA PHE A 448 31.58 -25.72 7.96
C PHE A 448 31.06 -26.80 8.95
N ASP A 449 29.76 -26.76 9.23
CA ASP A 449 29.11 -27.71 10.13
C ASP A 449 28.69 -29.01 9.42
N ALA A 450 28.85 -30.16 10.09
CA ALA A 450 28.26 -31.41 9.63
C ALA A 450 26.72 -31.35 9.69
N ASP A 451 26.04 -32.16 8.86
CA ASP A 451 24.56 -32.22 8.84
C ASP A 451 24.00 -32.64 10.20
N GLN A 452 24.75 -33.46 10.94
CA GLN A 452 24.36 -33.91 12.26
C GLN A 452 25.58 -34.17 13.15
N TYR A 453 25.45 -33.77 14.42
CA TYR A 453 26.41 -34.13 15.46
C TYR A 453 25.82 -35.21 16.37
N GLY A 454 26.65 -36.17 16.78
CA GLY A 454 26.19 -37.28 17.62
C GLY A 454 27.31 -38.13 18.19
N SER A 455 27.01 -38.90 19.24
CA SER A 455 27.94 -39.88 19.81
C SER A 455 28.07 -41.11 18.90
N ILE A 456 28.70 -40.93 17.74
CA ILE A 456 29.10 -42.05 16.87
C ILE A 456 30.17 -42.88 17.59
N SER A 457 30.18 -44.18 17.30
CA SER A 457 31.14 -45.11 17.91
C SER A 457 32.57 -44.74 17.53
N ALA A 458 33.51 -44.87 18.47
CA ALA A 458 34.91 -44.52 18.25
C ALA A 458 35.52 -45.32 17.09
N LEU A 459 35.74 -44.66 15.97
CA LEU A 459 36.33 -45.21 14.75
C LEU A 459 37.84 -45.22 14.89
N ASN A 460 38.45 -46.41 14.83
CA ASN A 460 39.87 -46.57 15.12
C ASN A 460 40.58 -47.46 14.08
N ASN A 461 41.90 -47.58 14.23
CA ASN A 461 42.75 -48.36 13.31
C ASN A 461 42.92 -49.84 13.74
N SER A 462 41.98 -50.40 14.51
CA SER A 462 42.04 -51.77 15.06
C SER A 462 41.06 -52.74 14.39
N GLY A 463 40.62 -52.45 13.17
CA GLY A 463 39.77 -53.34 12.37
C GLY A 463 38.30 -53.20 12.68
N ASP A 464 37.70 -52.06 12.34
CA ASP A 464 36.30 -51.76 12.60
C ASP A 464 35.38 -52.13 11.43
N ALA A 465 34.10 -52.32 11.76
CA ALA A 465 33.05 -52.65 10.82
C ALA A 465 31.76 -51.92 11.20
N LEU A 466 31.20 -51.16 10.26
CA LEU A 466 29.95 -50.43 10.42
C LEU A 466 28.83 -51.11 9.64
N ILE A 467 27.66 -51.20 10.27
CA ILE A 467 26.42 -51.67 9.65
C ILE A 467 25.38 -50.56 9.77
N LEU A 468 24.83 -50.14 8.64
CA LEU A 468 23.66 -49.27 8.57
C LEU A 468 22.41 -50.13 8.54
N THR A 469 21.44 -49.81 9.40
CA THR A 469 20.11 -50.42 9.40
C THR A 469 19.03 -49.34 9.31
N ASP A 470 17.91 -49.66 8.67
CA ASP A 470 16.74 -48.78 8.61
C ASP A 470 16.00 -48.72 9.96
N GLY A 471 14.94 -47.90 10.04
CA GLY A 471 14.09 -47.77 11.23
C GLY A 471 13.39 -49.07 11.68
N LEU A 472 13.38 -50.11 10.83
CA LEU A 472 12.86 -51.45 11.15
C LEU A 472 13.94 -52.42 11.61
N GLY A 473 15.22 -52.03 11.57
CA GLY A 473 16.37 -52.89 11.84
C GLY A 473 16.75 -53.80 10.67
N THR A 474 16.31 -53.49 9.44
CA THR A 474 16.78 -54.16 8.22
C THR A 474 18.13 -53.59 7.82
N GLU A 475 19.09 -54.43 7.45
CA GLU A 475 20.42 -54.00 6.97
C GLU A 475 20.31 -53.29 5.61
N VAL A 476 20.95 -52.12 5.52
CA VAL A 476 20.91 -51.21 4.37
C VAL A 476 22.24 -51.16 3.63
N ASP A 477 23.35 -50.97 4.36
CA ASP A 477 24.72 -50.98 3.83
C ASP A 477 25.71 -51.41 4.94
N ALA A 478 26.90 -51.90 4.57
CA ALA A 478 27.97 -52.24 5.50
C ALA A 478 29.37 -52.03 4.92
N VAL A 479 30.29 -51.62 5.78
CA VAL A 479 31.69 -51.34 5.43
C VAL A 479 32.63 -51.80 6.55
N ALA A 480 33.82 -52.26 6.17
CA ALA A 480 34.88 -52.62 7.11
C ALA A 480 36.26 -52.27 6.57
N TRP A 481 37.17 -51.93 7.48
CA TRP A 481 38.56 -51.58 7.19
C TRP A 481 39.50 -52.23 8.21
N GLU A 482 40.82 -52.22 7.94
CA GLU A 482 41.92 -52.64 8.85
C GLU A 482 41.75 -53.98 9.62
N GLY A 483 41.04 -54.97 9.07
CA GLY A 483 40.81 -56.30 9.66
C GLY A 483 39.37 -56.56 10.14
N GLY A 484 38.48 -55.57 10.06
CA GLY A 484 37.13 -55.61 10.64
C GLY A 484 36.15 -56.55 9.98
N ALA A 485 36.39 -56.99 8.75
CA ALA A 485 35.54 -57.95 8.05
C ALA A 485 35.43 -59.30 8.78
N SER A 486 36.38 -59.61 9.69
CA SER A 486 36.40 -60.83 10.48
C SER A 486 35.48 -60.82 11.72
N ALA A 487 34.84 -59.68 12.04
CA ALA A 487 34.15 -59.43 13.31
C ALA A 487 32.61 -59.55 13.29
N GLY A 488 31.97 -59.85 12.15
CA GLY A 488 30.53 -60.14 12.15
C GLY A 488 29.70 -59.55 11.00
N LEU A 489 30.31 -59.19 9.87
CA LEU A 489 29.57 -58.71 8.71
C LEU A 489 28.55 -59.75 8.19
N PRO A 490 27.41 -59.31 7.64
CA PRO A 490 26.45 -60.18 6.98
C PRO A 490 27.09 -60.96 5.83
N SER A 491 26.62 -62.19 5.59
CA SER A 491 27.17 -63.06 4.54
C SER A 491 26.97 -62.45 3.15
N GLY A 492 28.06 -61.98 2.54
CA GLY A 492 28.04 -61.33 1.22
C GLY A 492 28.46 -59.86 1.27
N TRP A 493 28.52 -59.27 2.46
CA TRP A 493 28.88 -57.87 2.69
C TRP A 493 30.34 -57.72 3.15
N GLY A 494 31.07 -56.82 2.50
CA GLY A 494 32.37 -56.31 2.93
C GLY A 494 33.63 -56.94 2.31
N SER A 495 34.74 -56.31 2.67
CA SER A 495 36.09 -56.57 2.20
C SER A 495 36.64 -57.95 2.61
N SER A 496 37.47 -58.57 1.75
CA SER A 496 38.38 -59.66 2.16
C SER A 496 39.86 -59.25 2.14
N SER A 497 40.11 -57.96 1.88
CA SER A 497 41.40 -57.29 1.92
C SER A 497 41.13 -55.80 2.16
N ASP A 498 41.40 -55.34 3.37
CA ASP A 498 40.85 -54.08 3.84
C ASP A 498 41.55 -52.85 3.25
N PRO A 499 40.81 -51.75 2.99
CA PRO A 499 41.45 -50.46 2.73
C PRO A 499 42.24 -50.05 3.98
N ILE A 500 43.44 -49.52 3.76
CA ILE A 500 44.39 -49.06 4.79
C ILE A 500 44.57 -47.57 4.58
N ALA A 501 43.92 -46.76 5.41
CA ALA A 501 44.15 -45.31 5.47
C ALA A 501 45.07 -44.98 6.65
N SER A 502 46.07 -44.13 6.38
CA SER A 502 47.00 -43.63 7.39
C SER A 502 46.31 -42.56 8.24
N THR A 503 46.95 -42.17 9.35
CA THR A 503 46.56 -40.99 10.14
C THR A 503 46.34 -39.76 9.24
N GLY A 504 45.16 -39.15 9.31
CA GLY A 504 44.79 -37.98 8.49
C GLY A 504 44.36 -38.30 7.05
N GLU A 505 43.98 -39.55 6.77
CA GLU A 505 43.39 -39.98 5.50
C GLU A 505 41.98 -40.54 5.77
N SER A 506 41.07 -40.40 4.81
CA SER A 506 39.74 -41.03 4.85
C SER A 506 39.69 -42.23 3.89
N ILE A 507 38.71 -43.11 4.09
CA ILE A 507 38.32 -44.10 3.09
C ILE A 507 37.01 -43.65 2.44
N TYR A 508 36.97 -43.68 1.11
CA TYR A 508 35.79 -43.26 0.35
C TYR A 508 35.41 -44.29 -0.70
N ARG A 509 34.14 -44.25 -1.10
CA ARG A 509 33.58 -45.10 -2.14
C ARG A 509 33.92 -44.51 -3.52
N SER A 510 34.75 -45.23 -4.27
CA SER A 510 35.24 -44.87 -5.62
C SER A 510 34.13 -44.67 -6.66
N SER A 511 32.95 -45.26 -6.45
CA SER A 511 31.74 -44.94 -7.21
C SER A 511 30.50 -45.06 -6.34
N VAL A 512 29.80 -43.94 -6.15
CA VAL A 512 28.52 -43.87 -5.41
C VAL A 512 27.33 -44.52 -6.13
N SER A 513 27.53 -44.98 -7.38
CA SER A 513 26.51 -45.62 -8.21
C SER A 513 26.65 -47.15 -8.31
N THR A 514 27.72 -47.71 -7.74
CA THR A 514 27.98 -49.15 -7.76
C THR A 514 28.39 -49.62 -6.37
N ASP A 515 27.59 -50.50 -5.80
CA ASP A 515 27.95 -51.26 -4.61
C ASP A 515 28.10 -52.72 -5.00
N SER A 516 29.34 -53.22 -4.95
CA SER A 516 29.65 -54.63 -5.20
C SER A 516 29.84 -55.41 -3.91
N ASP A 517 29.56 -54.78 -2.76
CA ASP A 517 29.80 -55.29 -1.42
C ASP A 517 31.26 -55.73 -1.23
N SER A 518 32.22 -55.05 -1.90
CA SER A 518 33.61 -55.50 -1.97
C SER A 518 34.63 -54.38 -1.77
N TYR A 519 35.85 -54.74 -1.37
CA TYR A 519 36.95 -53.79 -1.15
C TYR A 519 37.31 -52.98 -2.42
N SER A 520 36.98 -53.48 -3.61
CA SER A 520 37.21 -52.77 -4.87
C SER A 520 36.39 -51.48 -4.98
N ASP A 521 35.34 -51.34 -4.18
CA ASP A 521 34.51 -50.15 -4.17
C ASP A 521 35.15 -49.00 -3.39
N TRP A 522 36.18 -49.28 -2.58
CA TRP A 522 36.79 -48.33 -1.65
C TRP A 522 38.19 -47.91 -2.09
N ALA A 523 38.49 -46.63 -1.89
CA ALA A 523 39.79 -46.00 -2.11
C ALA A 523 40.16 -45.11 -0.91
N VAL A 524 41.41 -44.65 -0.86
CA VAL A 524 41.91 -43.78 0.20
C VAL A 524 42.04 -42.37 -0.34
N ALA A 525 41.49 -41.38 0.37
CA ALA A 525 41.70 -39.97 0.09
C ALA A 525 42.74 -39.39 1.06
N THR A 526 43.67 -38.62 0.51
CA THR A 526 44.69 -37.90 1.27
C THR A 526 44.11 -36.57 1.80
N ASN A 527 44.67 -36.01 2.89
CA ASN A 527 44.29 -34.70 3.46
C ASN A 527 42.88 -34.67 4.09
N ASN A 528 42.56 -35.63 4.96
CA ASN A 528 41.31 -35.70 5.71
C ASN A 528 40.01 -35.90 4.91
N GLY A 529 40.07 -36.14 3.61
CA GLY A 529 38.85 -36.38 2.82
C GLY A 529 38.06 -35.11 2.49
N ASP A 530 36.94 -35.28 1.80
CA ASP A 530 36.09 -34.18 1.28
C ASP A 530 34.61 -34.42 1.63
N PRO A 531 34.16 -34.05 2.84
CA PRO A 531 32.79 -34.28 3.26
C PRO A 531 31.80 -33.45 2.43
N GLN A 532 30.61 -34.02 2.25
CA GLN A 532 29.47 -33.58 1.44
C GLN A 532 29.65 -33.71 -0.09
N THR A 533 30.74 -34.32 -0.57
CA THR A 533 30.99 -34.56 -2.00
C THR A 533 31.65 -35.93 -2.27
N GLN A 534 31.70 -36.37 -3.53
CA GLN A 534 32.54 -37.53 -3.88
C GLN A 534 33.99 -37.06 -4.03
N ALA A 535 34.87 -37.45 -3.10
CA ALA A 535 36.29 -37.15 -3.12
C ALA A 535 36.89 -37.24 -4.53
N SER A 536 37.10 -36.08 -5.15
CA SER A 536 37.82 -35.93 -6.39
C SER A 536 39.20 -35.36 -6.07
N VAL A 537 40.23 -35.73 -6.84
CA VAL A 537 41.55 -35.10 -6.68
C VAL A 537 41.34 -33.60 -6.89
N PRO A 538 41.64 -32.71 -5.92
CA PRO A 538 41.20 -31.32 -5.99
C PRO A 538 41.75 -30.64 -7.24
N SER A 539 40.85 -29.94 -7.95
CA SER A 539 41.22 -28.95 -8.94
C SER A 539 41.01 -27.61 -8.29
N ASN A 540 42.10 -26.93 -7.92
CA ASN A 540 42.03 -25.61 -7.29
C ASN A 540 41.07 -24.68 -8.04
N ALA A 541 40.04 -24.17 -7.37
CA ALA A 541 39.24 -23.07 -7.85
C ALA A 541 39.99 -21.76 -7.57
N ASP A 542 39.62 -20.69 -8.29
CA ASP A 542 40.15 -19.37 -7.93
C ASP A 542 39.33 -18.86 -6.72
N PRO A 543 39.93 -18.13 -5.76
CA PRO A 543 39.19 -17.53 -4.67
C PRO A 543 38.24 -16.44 -5.22
N VAL A 544 37.33 -15.94 -4.40
CA VAL A 544 36.47 -14.80 -4.73
C VAL A 544 36.86 -13.62 -3.86
N ALA A 545 37.34 -12.54 -4.48
CA ALA A 545 37.65 -11.28 -3.81
C ALA A 545 36.39 -10.41 -3.66
N GLN A 546 36.03 -10.04 -2.44
CA GLN A 546 34.95 -9.10 -2.16
C GLN A 546 35.51 -7.81 -1.57
N ILE A 547 35.38 -6.71 -2.32
CA ILE A 547 35.84 -5.39 -1.92
C ILE A 547 34.62 -4.52 -1.56
N ASN A 548 34.43 -4.30 -0.26
CA ASN A 548 33.20 -3.71 0.29
C ASN A 548 33.17 -2.18 0.16
N GLY A 549 33.30 -1.65 -1.05
CA GLY A 549 33.12 -0.23 -1.37
C GLY A 549 31.84 0.06 -2.16
N PRO A 550 31.65 1.29 -2.67
CA PRO A 550 32.61 2.40 -2.67
C PRO A 550 32.84 3.00 -1.28
N TYR A 551 34.00 3.61 -1.09
CA TYR A 551 34.43 4.26 0.15
C TYR A 551 34.40 5.79 -0.01
N SER A 552 34.22 6.51 1.10
CA SER A 552 34.34 7.97 1.13
C SER A 552 34.96 8.46 2.43
N GLY A 553 35.54 9.65 2.41
CA GLY A 553 36.07 10.31 3.61
C GLY A 553 36.76 11.63 3.30
N ASN A 554 37.25 12.30 4.35
CA ASN A 554 37.91 13.60 4.20
C ASN A 554 39.45 13.47 4.15
N THR A 555 40.13 14.44 3.54
CA THR A 555 41.59 14.53 3.59
C THR A 555 42.07 14.52 5.04
N GLY A 556 43.13 13.76 5.30
CA GLY A 556 43.67 13.58 6.65
C GLY A 556 42.87 12.69 7.60
N SER A 557 41.67 12.21 7.22
CA SER A 557 40.90 11.25 8.00
C SER A 557 41.28 9.80 7.67
N SER A 558 41.18 8.90 8.65
CA SER A 558 41.41 7.46 8.44
C SER A 558 40.14 6.77 7.96
N ILE A 559 40.23 6.06 6.84
CA ILE A 559 39.14 5.27 6.24
C ILE A 559 39.43 3.79 6.49
N SER A 560 38.43 3.04 6.96
CA SER A 560 38.51 1.60 7.19
C SER A 560 38.02 0.82 5.97
N PHE A 561 38.83 -0.12 5.49
CA PHE A 561 38.55 -0.96 4.34
C PHE A 561 38.22 -2.38 4.79
N SER A 562 37.38 -3.08 4.04
CA SER A 562 36.88 -4.41 4.42
C SER A 562 36.94 -5.40 3.26
N SER A 563 37.46 -6.59 3.55
CA SER A 563 37.45 -7.77 2.68
C SER A 563 36.37 -8.79 3.07
N ALA A 564 35.44 -8.41 3.96
CA ALA A 564 34.36 -9.29 4.41
C ALA A 564 33.58 -9.88 3.22
N GLY A 565 33.31 -11.18 3.29
CA GLY A 565 32.67 -11.92 2.20
C GLY A 565 33.64 -12.47 1.15
N SER A 566 34.94 -12.15 1.22
CA SER A 566 35.93 -12.86 0.40
C SER A 566 35.98 -14.30 0.87
N SER A 567 35.90 -15.24 -0.07
CA SER A 567 35.82 -16.67 0.21
C SER A 567 36.62 -17.45 -0.81
N ASP A 568 37.02 -18.65 -0.44
CA ASP A 568 37.51 -19.63 -1.38
C ASP A 568 36.64 -20.89 -1.25
N SER A 569 36.26 -21.48 -2.38
CA SER A 569 35.25 -22.53 -2.40
C SER A 569 35.79 -23.92 -2.08
N ASP A 570 37.10 -24.12 -2.26
CA ASP A 570 37.80 -25.38 -2.07
C ASP A 570 39.04 -25.27 -1.18
N GLY A 571 39.25 -24.11 -0.56
CA GLY A 571 40.39 -23.83 0.30
C GLY A 571 40.17 -22.66 1.26
N THR A 572 41.28 -22.06 1.68
CA THR A 572 41.29 -20.90 2.59
C THR A 572 42.08 -19.75 2.00
N ILE A 573 41.67 -18.53 2.29
CA ILE A 573 42.42 -17.35 1.88
C ILE A 573 43.75 -17.27 2.66
N ALA A 574 44.85 -17.49 1.95
CA ALA A 574 46.20 -17.40 2.50
C ALA A 574 46.69 -15.95 2.65
N SER A 575 46.31 -15.02 1.76
CA SER A 575 46.75 -13.63 1.87
C SER A 575 45.84 -12.60 1.19
N TYR A 576 45.97 -11.36 1.67
CA TYR A 576 45.28 -10.16 1.14
C TYR A 576 46.33 -9.13 0.71
N GLN A 577 46.06 -8.42 -0.37
CA GLN A 577 46.89 -7.33 -0.88
C GLN A 577 46.00 -6.18 -1.36
N TRP A 578 46.07 -5.05 -0.67
CA TRP A 578 45.36 -3.82 -1.00
C TRP A 578 46.28 -2.84 -1.71
N ASP A 579 45.77 -2.19 -2.76
CA ASP A 579 46.31 -0.99 -3.41
C ASP A 579 45.26 0.13 -3.32
N PHE A 580 45.61 1.25 -2.70
CA PHE A 580 44.69 2.37 -2.46
C PHE A 580 44.65 3.38 -3.62
N GLY A 581 45.43 3.19 -4.68
CA GLY A 581 45.40 4.04 -5.86
C GLY A 581 46.15 5.39 -5.74
N ASP A 582 46.62 5.74 -4.54
CA ASP A 582 47.48 6.91 -4.27
C ASP A 582 48.98 6.55 -4.10
N GLY A 583 49.31 5.26 -4.30
CA GLY A 583 50.63 4.68 -4.05
C GLY A 583 50.79 4.02 -2.67
N GLY A 584 49.77 4.08 -1.80
CA GLY A 584 49.69 3.32 -0.56
C GLY A 584 49.22 1.87 -0.78
N SER A 585 49.64 0.96 0.10
CA SER A 585 49.24 -0.46 0.06
C SER A 585 49.19 -1.09 1.46
N SER A 586 48.50 -2.22 1.60
CA SER A 586 48.44 -3.01 2.84
C SER A 586 48.28 -4.51 2.58
N ASN A 587 48.70 -5.34 3.54
CA ASN A 587 48.53 -6.79 3.50
C ASN A 587 47.60 -7.31 4.61
N GLN A 588 46.90 -6.41 5.31
CA GLN A 588 45.89 -6.79 6.30
C GLN A 588 44.57 -7.11 5.59
N ALA A 589 43.78 -8.03 6.14
CA ALA A 589 42.44 -8.31 5.62
C ALA A 589 41.54 -7.07 5.62
N ASN A 590 41.54 -6.31 6.73
CA ASN A 590 40.74 -5.10 6.93
C ASN A 590 41.61 -3.92 7.36
N PRO A 591 42.34 -3.27 6.43
CA PRO A 591 43.25 -2.18 6.76
C PRO A 591 42.53 -0.85 6.98
N SER A 592 43.27 0.15 7.45
CA SER A 592 42.85 1.55 7.37
C SER A 592 43.88 2.38 6.61
N HIS A 593 43.43 3.40 5.88
CA HIS A 593 44.28 4.28 5.07
C HIS A 593 43.80 5.73 5.13
N THR A 594 44.72 6.68 4.99
CA THR A 594 44.46 8.12 5.01
C THR A 594 45.02 8.77 3.77
N TYR A 595 44.18 9.53 3.08
CA TYR A 595 44.54 10.25 1.87
C TYR A 595 44.91 11.71 2.18
N SER A 596 45.96 12.22 1.54
CA SER A 596 46.47 13.58 1.76
C SER A 596 45.92 14.63 0.79
N THR A 597 45.13 14.20 -0.20
CA THR A 597 44.64 15.09 -1.27
C THR A 597 43.23 14.66 -1.66
N ALA A 598 42.34 15.62 -1.86
CA ALA A 598 41.00 15.36 -2.34
C ALA A 598 41.06 14.86 -3.79
N ASN A 599 40.52 13.67 -4.03
CA ASN A 599 40.42 13.04 -5.34
C ASN A 599 39.55 11.77 -5.26
N THR A 600 39.18 11.21 -6.40
CA THR A 600 38.65 9.84 -6.47
C THR A 600 39.78 8.86 -6.80
N TYR A 601 40.01 7.89 -5.93
CA TYR A 601 41.04 6.87 -6.07
C TYR A 601 40.41 5.51 -6.41
N THR A 602 41.05 4.73 -7.29
CA THR A 602 40.66 3.33 -7.53
C THR A 602 41.36 2.43 -6.52
N VAL A 603 40.58 1.79 -5.67
CA VAL A 603 41.07 0.85 -4.65
C VAL A 603 40.92 -0.57 -5.15
N THR A 604 41.96 -1.38 -5.04
CA THR A 604 41.97 -2.78 -5.51
C THR A 604 42.37 -3.71 -4.38
N LEU A 605 41.62 -4.79 -4.22
CA LEU A 605 41.90 -5.90 -3.33
C LEU A 605 42.25 -7.11 -4.19
N THR A 606 43.42 -7.70 -3.94
CA THR A 606 43.79 -9.02 -4.44
C THR A 606 43.77 -10.01 -3.29
N VAL A 607 43.09 -11.14 -3.50
CA VAL A 607 43.01 -12.27 -2.56
C VAL A 607 43.79 -13.43 -3.16
N THR A 608 44.50 -14.20 -2.33
CA THR A 608 45.23 -15.42 -2.73
C THR A 608 44.84 -16.56 -1.81
N ASP A 609 44.45 -17.71 -2.37
CA ASP A 609 44.14 -18.92 -1.63
C ASP A 609 45.41 -19.68 -1.16
N ASP A 610 45.23 -20.78 -0.44
CA ASP A 610 46.28 -21.63 0.11
C ASP A 610 46.97 -22.54 -0.92
N ASP A 611 46.40 -22.69 -2.11
CA ASP A 611 46.98 -23.40 -3.26
C ASP A 611 47.63 -22.46 -4.30
N GLY A 612 47.58 -21.15 -4.05
CA GLY A 612 48.26 -20.08 -4.76
C GLY A 612 47.49 -19.45 -5.92
N ALA A 613 46.19 -19.74 -6.12
CA ALA A 613 45.39 -18.99 -7.09
C ALA A 613 44.86 -17.68 -6.49
N THR A 614 44.41 -16.78 -7.36
CA THR A 614 44.16 -15.38 -7.00
C THR A 614 42.96 -14.80 -7.73
N ASP A 615 42.23 -13.94 -7.03
CA ASP A 615 41.18 -13.10 -7.62
C ASP A 615 41.31 -11.65 -7.16
N GLN A 616 40.75 -10.73 -7.95
CA GLN A 616 40.82 -9.30 -7.72
C GLN A 616 39.46 -8.62 -7.86
N ALA A 617 39.18 -7.72 -6.92
CA ALA A 617 38.06 -6.80 -6.99
C ALA A 617 38.53 -5.35 -6.81
N SER A 618 37.88 -4.42 -7.52
CA SER A 618 38.18 -2.99 -7.44
C SER A 618 36.93 -2.15 -7.17
N THR A 619 37.10 -1.06 -6.44
CA THR A 619 36.07 -0.06 -6.14
C THR A 619 36.68 1.34 -6.07
N THR A 620 35.89 2.37 -5.77
CA THR A 620 36.38 3.75 -5.65
C THR A 620 36.43 4.21 -4.19
N ALA A 621 37.41 5.05 -3.86
CA ALA A 621 37.45 5.85 -2.64
C ALA A 621 37.38 7.34 -3.00
N THR A 622 36.30 8.02 -2.64
CA THR A 622 36.09 9.45 -2.92
C THR A 622 36.52 10.28 -1.72
N ILE A 623 37.57 11.10 -1.90
CA ILE A 623 38.15 11.92 -0.85
C ILE A 623 37.87 13.39 -1.12
N THR A 624 37.27 14.06 -0.14
CA THR A 624 36.97 15.49 -0.16
C THR A 624 37.79 16.23 0.88
N ASP A 625 37.99 17.54 0.74
CA ASP A 625 38.52 18.34 1.85
C ASP A 625 37.43 18.52 2.93
N PRO A 626 37.78 18.62 4.22
CA PRO A 626 36.81 18.81 5.28
C PRO A 626 36.10 20.17 5.15
N VAL A 627 34.76 20.15 5.11
CA VAL A 627 33.93 21.36 5.10
C VAL A 627 34.10 22.13 6.42
N VAL A 628 34.36 23.43 6.33
CA VAL A 628 34.44 24.34 7.48
C VAL A 628 33.07 24.48 8.15
N ASN A 629 32.97 24.27 9.48
CA ASN A 629 31.68 24.28 10.20
C ASN A 629 31.46 25.55 11.06
N TYR A 630 31.95 26.71 10.60
CA TYR A 630 31.80 27.99 11.28
C TYR A 630 31.68 29.14 10.27
N ILE A 631 31.23 30.31 10.72
CA ILE A 631 30.99 31.48 9.85
C ILE A 631 32.30 32.09 9.35
N LEU A 632 32.35 32.42 8.06
CA LEU A 632 33.48 33.01 7.37
C LEU A 632 33.16 34.43 6.89
N PHE A 633 34.14 35.32 6.84
CA PHE A 633 34.17 36.47 5.95
C PHE A 633 34.25 35.96 4.50
N SER A 634 33.36 36.44 3.63
CA SER A 634 33.31 36.04 2.22
C SER A 634 33.71 37.18 1.29
N GLU A 635 33.28 38.40 1.58
CA GLU A 635 33.68 39.58 0.82
C GLU A 635 33.78 40.84 1.70
N ILE A 636 34.78 41.68 1.44
CA ILE A 636 35.01 42.93 2.17
C ILE A 636 35.27 44.05 1.17
N PHE A 637 34.48 45.12 1.29
CA PHE A 637 34.61 46.30 0.47
C PHE A 637 34.98 47.52 1.31
N TYR A 638 36.03 48.24 0.87
CA TYR A 638 36.53 49.44 1.52
C TYR A 638 36.90 50.52 0.50
N ASP A 639 36.78 51.81 0.87
CA ASP A 639 37.28 52.95 0.07
C ASP A 639 38.51 53.60 0.72
N THR A 640 39.20 54.40 -0.07
CA THR A 640 40.30 55.27 0.31
C THR A 640 39.81 56.38 1.25
N PRO A 641 40.51 56.65 2.36
CA PRO A 641 40.13 57.71 3.28
C PRO A 641 40.01 59.08 2.59
N GLY A 642 38.78 59.61 2.53
CA GLY A 642 38.49 60.98 2.11
C GLY A 642 37.83 61.16 0.74
N THR A 643 37.36 60.10 0.06
CA THR A 643 36.63 60.20 -1.21
C THR A 643 35.12 60.02 -1.14
N ASP A 644 34.55 59.25 -0.22
CA ASP A 644 33.18 59.38 0.35
C ASP A 644 33.06 58.38 1.52
N ALA A 645 32.73 58.83 2.74
CA ALA A 645 32.86 58.04 3.98
C ALA A 645 31.71 57.05 4.25
N ASP A 646 30.97 56.63 3.22
CA ASP A 646 29.59 56.13 3.37
C ASP A 646 29.29 54.82 2.61
N GLU A 647 30.30 54.06 2.17
CA GLU A 647 30.07 52.90 1.27
C GLU A 647 30.74 51.58 1.73
N GLU A 648 31.37 51.52 2.90
CA GLU A 648 32.04 50.32 3.43
C GLU A 648 31.04 49.22 3.84
N TRP A 649 31.37 47.96 3.53
CA TRP A 649 30.57 46.78 3.93
C TRP A 649 31.39 45.49 4.03
N ILE A 650 30.83 44.54 4.77
CA ILE A 650 31.39 43.21 5.04
C ILE A 650 30.30 42.17 4.78
N GLU A 651 30.63 41.09 4.10
CA GLU A 651 29.77 39.93 3.88
C GLU A 651 30.31 38.71 4.62
N LEU A 652 29.39 38.01 5.29
CA LEU A 652 29.64 36.74 5.95
C LEU A 652 28.99 35.61 5.16
N TYR A 653 29.60 34.43 5.16
CA TYR A 653 29.05 33.20 4.62
C TYR A 653 28.92 32.15 5.72
N ASN A 654 27.79 31.44 5.72
CA ASN A 654 27.58 30.28 6.57
C ASN A 654 27.83 28.99 5.77
N PRO A 655 29.02 28.38 5.82
CA PRO A 655 29.29 27.11 5.14
C PRO A 655 28.60 25.91 5.79
N THR A 656 27.89 26.10 6.90
CA THR A 656 27.25 24.99 7.63
C THR A 656 25.87 24.69 7.07
N THR A 657 25.44 23.44 7.21
CA THR A 657 24.10 22.96 6.84
C THR A 657 23.01 23.37 7.83
N SER A 658 23.36 24.18 8.84
CA SER A 658 22.44 24.61 9.88
C SER A 658 22.42 26.13 9.99
N GLN A 659 21.26 26.67 10.33
CA GLN A 659 21.13 28.09 10.66
C GLN A 659 22.02 28.43 11.87
N ILE A 660 22.84 29.47 11.76
CA ILE A 660 23.68 29.97 12.85
C ILE A 660 23.10 31.27 13.40
N THR A 661 23.00 31.38 14.73
CA THR A 661 22.69 32.65 15.38
C THR A 661 23.96 33.47 15.56
N LEU A 662 23.95 34.68 15.00
CA LEU A 662 25.03 35.65 15.17
C LEU A 662 24.87 36.46 16.48
N ALA A 663 23.89 36.14 17.33
CA ALA A 663 23.67 36.88 18.56
C ALA A 663 24.92 36.85 19.46
N GLY A 664 25.50 38.02 19.72
CA GLY A 664 26.72 38.15 20.52
C GLY A 664 28.03 38.00 19.74
N PHE A 665 27.98 37.68 18.44
CA PHE A 665 29.16 37.74 17.59
C PHE A 665 29.64 39.18 17.45
N THR A 666 30.95 39.35 17.30
CA THR A 666 31.57 40.67 17.14
C THR A 666 32.60 40.68 16.01
N ILE A 667 32.53 41.71 15.17
CA ILE A 667 33.60 42.06 14.23
C ILE A 667 34.48 43.10 14.90
N ILE A 668 35.78 42.85 15.00
CA ILE A 668 36.74 43.71 15.70
C ILE A 668 37.86 44.11 14.73
N ASP A 669 38.14 45.41 14.65
CA ASP A 669 39.37 45.92 14.03
C ASP A 669 40.55 45.72 14.99
N ASN A 670 41.52 44.90 14.57
CA ASN A 670 42.69 44.52 15.35
C ASN A 670 43.91 45.45 15.12
N ASN A 671 43.78 46.52 14.31
CA ASN A 671 44.86 47.49 14.05
C ASN A 671 44.75 48.79 14.88
N GLY A 672 43.97 48.77 15.96
CA GLY A 672 44.16 49.70 17.09
C GLY A 672 43.23 50.90 17.19
N THR A 673 42.11 50.95 16.46
CA THR A 673 41.05 51.95 16.75
C THR A 673 40.16 51.53 17.93
N GLY A 674 40.08 50.23 18.22
CA GLY A 674 39.24 49.65 19.28
C GLY A 674 37.73 49.65 18.94
N SER A 675 37.38 49.89 17.69
CA SER A 675 35.99 49.87 17.21
C SER A 675 35.56 48.42 16.96
N SER A 676 34.32 48.10 17.35
CA SER A 676 33.75 46.78 17.12
C SER A 676 32.29 46.91 16.73
N TYR A 677 31.83 45.97 15.90
CA TYR A 677 30.44 45.80 15.57
C TYR A 677 29.92 44.54 16.24
N THR A 678 28.85 44.68 17.03
CA THR A 678 28.19 43.54 17.67
C THR A 678 26.86 43.29 16.98
N PHE A 679 26.65 42.06 16.51
CA PHE A 679 25.40 41.65 15.88
C PHE A 679 24.25 41.70 16.91
N PRO A 680 23.12 42.35 16.57
CA PRO A 680 21.95 42.41 17.44
C PRO A 680 21.36 41.03 17.76
N SER A 681 20.63 40.94 18.87
CA SER A 681 19.87 39.73 19.23
C SER A 681 18.83 39.40 18.16
N GLY A 682 18.71 38.13 17.83
CA GLY A 682 17.81 37.65 16.77
C GLY A 682 18.41 37.66 15.37
N THR A 683 19.66 38.10 15.21
CA THR A 683 20.37 37.99 13.92
C THR A 683 20.75 36.55 13.66
N VAL A 684 20.39 36.07 12.47
CA VAL A 684 20.62 34.70 12.02
C VAL A 684 21.14 34.73 10.59
N ILE A 685 21.96 33.74 10.26
CA ILE A 685 22.39 33.44 8.90
C ILE A 685 21.95 32.01 8.64
N GLU A 686 21.14 31.82 7.61
CA GLU A 686 20.64 30.50 7.22
C GLU A 686 21.81 29.61 6.76
N ALA A 687 21.57 28.29 6.73
CA ALA A 687 22.52 27.35 6.17
C ALA A 687 22.94 27.79 4.74
N GLU A 688 24.22 27.67 4.42
CA GLU A 688 24.76 27.90 3.07
C GLU A 688 24.39 29.26 2.45
N SER A 689 24.21 30.27 3.31
CA SER A 689 23.71 31.59 2.92
C SER A 689 24.68 32.72 3.30
N TYR A 690 24.49 33.89 2.68
CA TYR A 690 25.30 35.10 2.90
C TYR A 690 24.57 36.12 3.77
N PHE A 691 25.32 36.91 4.53
CA PHE A 691 24.82 38.01 5.36
C PHE A 691 25.70 39.25 5.24
N THR A 692 25.13 40.34 4.72
CA THR A 692 25.83 41.61 4.52
C THR A 692 25.56 42.62 5.64
N VAL A 693 26.63 43.22 6.16
CA VAL A 693 26.57 44.37 7.06
C VAL A 693 27.27 45.58 6.46
N ALA A 694 26.55 46.69 6.34
CA ALA A 694 27.05 47.92 5.73
C ALA A 694 27.06 49.11 6.72
N SER A 695 27.99 50.04 6.50
CA SER A 695 28.14 51.25 7.31
C SER A 695 26.99 52.25 7.12
N ASN A 696 26.44 52.35 5.90
CA ASN A 696 25.44 53.34 5.52
C ASN A 696 24.49 52.82 4.41
N GLN A 697 23.19 52.93 4.66
CA GLN A 697 22.13 52.48 3.74
C GLN A 697 22.09 53.25 2.42
N ALA A 698 22.24 54.57 2.45
CA ALA A 698 22.15 55.38 1.24
C ALA A 698 23.30 55.09 0.26
N GLY A 699 24.50 54.84 0.78
CA GLY A 699 25.66 54.48 -0.04
C GLY A 699 25.53 53.06 -0.61
N PHE A 700 25.20 52.07 0.23
CA PHE A 700 25.04 50.68 -0.20
C PHE A 700 23.96 50.52 -1.28
N THR A 701 22.77 51.13 -1.09
CA THR A 701 21.70 51.07 -2.09
C THR A 701 22.06 51.82 -3.37
N ALA A 702 22.86 52.89 -3.30
CA ALA A 702 23.31 53.61 -4.49
C ALA A 702 24.25 52.77 -5.38
N LEU A 703 25.07 51.91 -4.77
CA LEU A 703 26.00 51.03 -5.48
C LEU A 703 25.33 49.77 -6.05
N TYR A 704 24.49 49.09 -5.27
CA TYR A 704 23.98 47.75 -5.62
C TYR A 704 22.47 47.72 -5.95
N GLY A 705 21.75 48.82 -5.75
CA GLY A 705 20.30 48.88 -6.02
C GLY A 705 19.43 48.06 -5.05
N ASN A 706 20.03 47.45 -4.02
CA ASN A 706 19.40 46.64 -2.98
C ASN A 706 19.78 47.12 -1.58
N ASP A 707 19.07 46.66 -0.56
CA ASP A 707 19.44 46.87 0.84
C ASP A 707 20.41 45.78 1.32
N ALA A 708 21.36 46.13 2.19
CA ALA A 708 22.12 45.16 2.97
C ALA A 708 21.21 44.49 4.03
N TYR A 709 21.57 43.29 4.48
CA TYR A 709 20.83 42.62 5.57
C TYR A 709 20.83 43.46 6.85
N GLN A 710 21.93 44.16 7.10
CA GLN A 710 22.03 45.01 8.28
C GLN A 710 22.87 46.27 8.05
N TYR A 711 22.49 47.33 8.76
CA TYR A 711 23.24 48.58 8.80
C TYR A 711 23.75 48.86 10.21
N GLY A 712 24.98 49.35 10.34
CA GLY A 712 25.51 49.79 11.63
C GLY A 712 26.95 50.29 11.56
N SER A 713 27.45 50.74 12.71
CA SER A 713 28.82 51.27 12.84
C SER A 713 29.85 50.14 12.79
N ILE A 714 30.06 49.56 11.60
CA ILE A 714 31.16 48.64 11.35
C ILE A 714 32.51 49.33 11.59
N PRO A 715 33.57 48.58 11.92
CA PRO A 715 34.91 49.17 12.03
C PRO A 715 35.28 49.88 10.73
N ALA A 716 35.95 51.02 10.83
CA ALA A 716 36.35 51.80 9.65
C ALA A 716 37.38 51.02 8.83
N LEU A 717 37.01 50.67 7.60
CA LEU A 717 37.83 49.85 6.71
C LEU A 717 38.66 50.76 5.81
N ASN A 718 39.98 50.64 5.84
CA ASN A 718 40.86 51.52 5.07
C ASN A 718 42.08 50.78 4.48
N ASN A 719 42.91 51.51 3.74
CA ASN A 719 44.08 50.98 3.03
C ASN A 719 45.41 51.16 3.79
N THR A 720 45.38 51.27 5.13
CA THR A 720 46.59 51.47 5.97
C THR A 720 47.01 50.23 6.76
N GLY A 721 46.67 49.04 6.24
CA GLY A 721 47.04 47.75 6.81
C GLY A 721 46.12 47.34 7.95
N ASP A 722 44.85 47.10 7.66
CA ASP A 722 43.87 46.68 8.66
C ASP A 722 43.79 45.15 8.76
N ALA A 723 43.24 44.69 9.89
CA ALA A 723 42.91 43.29 10.11
C ALA A 723 41.58 43.19 10.88
N LEU A 724 40.67 42.36 10.40
CA LEU A 724 39.39 42.08 11.04
C LEU A 724 39.41 40.69 11.68
N LEU A 725 38.85 40.63 12.89
CA LEU A 725 38.58 39.39 13.61
C LEU A 725 37.08 39.23 13.75
N LEU A 726 36.53 38.10 13.28
CA LEU A 726 35.19 37.66 13.65
C LEU A 726 35.31 36.83 14.94
N LYS A 727 34.59 37.24 15.99
CA LYS A 727 34.52 36.50 17.25
C LYS A 727 33.13 36.03 17.55
N ASP A 728 33.02 34.80 18.05
CA ASP A 728 31.75 34.24 18.52
C ASP A 728 31.28 34.89 19.84
N GLY A 729 30.09 34.49 20.32
CA GLY A 729 29.55 34.96 21.61
C GLY A 729 30.35 34.56 22.84
N SER A 730 31.33 33.64 22.72
CA SER A 730 32.28 33.27 23.78
C SER A 730 33.53 34.15 23.81
N GLY A 731 33.77 34.92 22.73
CA GLY A 731 34.96 35.75 22.52
C GLY A 731 36.12 35.01 21.84
N SER A 732 35.86 33.82 21.29
CA SER A 732 36.83 33.05 20.50
C SER A 732 36.83 33.56 19.06
N THR A 733 38.00 33.67 18.42
CA THR A 733 38.08 34.01 17.00
C THR A 733 37.56 32.82 16.18
N VAL A 734 36.60 33.09 15.30
CA VAL A 734 36.01 32.12 14.36
C VAL A 734 36.58 32.30 12.95
N ASP A 735 36.88 33.53 12.53
CA ASP A 735 37.54 33.80 11.25
C ASP A 735 38.34 35.10 11.34
N GLU A 736 39.33 35.26 10.47
CA GLU A 736 40.18 36.45 10.40
C GLU A 736 40.63 36.79 8.97
N VAL A 737 40.88 38.08 8.76
CA VAL A 737 41.37 38.60 7.48
C VAL A 737 42.24 39.82 7.70
N ALA A 738 43.39 39.85 7.04
CA ALA A 738 44.32 40.97 7.06
C ALA A 738 44.76 41.34 5.63
N TRP A 739 44.90 42.64 5.36
CA TRP A 739 45.34 43.15 4.06
C TRP A 739 46.41 44.23 4.22
N GLU A 740 47.14 44.52 3.14
CA GLU A 740 48.11 45.62 3.04
C GLU A 740 49.12 45.74 4.21
N GLY A 741 49.59 44.60 4.73
CA GLY A 741 50.59 44.53 5.81
C GLY A 741 50.05 44.74 7.24
N GLY A 742 48.73 44.60 7.45
CA GLY A 742 48.04 44.85 8.72
C GLY A 742 48.23 43.85 9.87
N ALA A 743 49.13 42.87 9.73
CA ALA A 743 49.42 41.92 10.79
C ALA A 743 50.19 42.58 11.96
N SER A 744 49.48 43.24 12.88
CA SER A 744 50.00 43.58 14.20
C SER A 744 49.58 42.52 15.24
N ALA A 745 50.32 42.43 16.35
CA ALA A 745 50.43 41.29 17.26
C ALA A 745 49.12 40.50 17.52
N GLY A 746 49.03 39.27 16.98
CA GLY A 746 47.91 38.37 17.23
C GLY A 746 47.62 37.36 16.12
N VAL A 747 48.08 37.62 14.89
CA VAL A 747 47.84 36.79 13.69
C VAL A 747 48.83 35.60 13.60
N PRO A 748 48.41 34.38 13.18
CA PRO A 748 49.24 33.19 13.03
C PRO A 748 50.42 33.34 12.05
N SER A 749 51.45 32.49 12.19
CA SER A 749 52.63 32.52 11.34
C SER A 749 52.34 32.04 9.91
N GLY A 750 52.36 32.95 8.93
CA GLY A 750 52.08 32.64 7.51
C GLY A 750 51.58 33.85 6.71
N TRP A 751 50.95 34.80 7.40
CA TRP A 751 50.45 36.07 6.85
C TRP A 751 51.61 37.03 6.56
N GLY A 752 51.87 37.28 5.27
CA GLY A 752 53.13 37.88 4.80
C GLY A 752 53.02 39.29 4.27
N THR A 753 51.93 39.62 3.56
CA THR A 753 51.64 40.98 3.09
C THR A 753 50.15 41.26 2.89
N GLY A 754 49.29 40.22 2.86
CA GLY A 754 47.88 40.32 2.51
C GLY A 754 47.66 40.74 1.04
N PRO A 755 46.46 40.54 0.48
CA PRO A 755 46.10 41.10 -0.83
C PRO A 755 46.08 42.64 -0.79
N SER A 756 46.39 43.28 -1.92
CA SER A 756 46.37 44.74 -2.08
C SER A 756 45.22 45.16 -3.00
N ALA A 757 44.13 45.70 -2.46
CA ALA A 757 43.01 46.24 -3.23
C ALA A 757 43.11 47.77 -3.37
N SER A 758 42.90 48.25 -4.60
CA SER A 758 42.82 49.67 -4.95
C SER A 758 41.43 50.25 -4.64
N THR A 759 41.30 51.58 -4.70
CA THR A 759 40.02 52.29 -4.59
C THR A 759 38.94 51.68 -5.51
N GLY A 760 37.85 51.19 -4.92
CA GLY A 760 36.71 50.61 -5.66
C GLY A 760 36.86 49.12 -6.01
N GLU A 761 37.78 48.41 -5.38
CA GLU A 761 37.95 46.95 -5.44
C GLU A 761 37.54 46.32 -4.10
N SER A 762 37.13 45.05 -4.10
CA SER A 762 36.81 44.27 -2.89
C SER A 762 37.76 43.08 -2.71
N LEU A 763 37.94 42.66 -1.46
CA LEU A 763 38.60 41.41 -1.09
C LEU A 763 37.55 40.31 -1.13
N VAL A 764 37.77 39.26 -1.92
CA VAL A 764 36.84 38.14 -2.08
C VAL A 764 37.54 36.84 -1.70
N ARG A 765 36.90 36.04 -0.86
CA ARG A 765 37.39 34.71 -0.51
C ARG A 765 37.31 33.79 -1.73
N SER A 766 38.41 33.12 -2.05
CA SER A 766 38.60 32.33 -3.29
C SER A 766 37.86 31.00 -3.28
N GLN A 767 37.68 30.42 -2.09
CA GLN A 767 36.94 29.18 -1.83
C GLN A 767 36.14 29.36 -0.55
N LEU A 768 34.83 29.08 -0.58
CA LEU A 768 33.90 29.39 0.52
C LEU A 768 33.70 28.22 1.49
N ASP A 769 34.27 27.07 1.16
CA ASP A 769 34.21 25.79 1.87
C ASP A 769 35.56 25.39 2.48
N VAL A 770 36.62 26.17 2.24
CA VAL A 770 37.99 25.95 2.70
C VAL A 770 38.53 27.22 3.36
N ASP A 771 39.13 27.06 4.54
CA ASP A 771 39.77 28.13 5.28
C ASP A 771 41.16 27.67 5.74
N ASN A 772 42.21 28.12 5.04
CA ASN A 772 43.59 27.70 5.31
C ASN A 772 44.36 28.76 6.12
N ASP A 773 43.64 29.75 6.67
CA ASP A 773 44.18 30.90 7.42
C ASP A 773 45.42 31.50 6.75
N ASN A 774 45.40 31.79 5.44
CA ASN A 774 46.54 32.42 4.74
C ASN A 774 46.17 33.36 3.58
N ASP A 775 47.15 34.16 3.14
CA ASP A 775 47.00 35.15 2.04
C ASP A 775 46.45 34.55 0.73
N GLY A 776 46.58 33.24 0.51
CA GLY A 776 46.07 32.52 -0.67
C GLY A 776 44.56 32.28 -0.67
N ASP A 777 43.89 32.45 0.48
CA ASP A 777 42.44 32.28 0.58
C ASP A 777 41.68 33.48 -0.02
N TRP A 778 42.37 34.57 -0.38
CA TRP A 778 41.76 35.83 -0.82
C TRP A 778 42.22 36.28 -2.21
N THR A 779 41.29 36.81 -3.00
CA THR A 779 41.49 37.42 -4.32
C THR A 779 40.88 38.83 -4.37
N ILE A 780 41.14 39.56 -5.46
CA ILE A 780 40.60 40.92 -5.68
C ILE A 780 39.51 40.87 -6.75
N ALA A 781 38.33 41.38 -6.43
CA ALA A 781 37.28 41.64 -7.42
C ALA A 781 37.29 43.11 -7.87
N LEU A 782 37.15 43.31 -9.19
CA LEU A 782 37.14 44.63 -9.84
C LEU A 782 35.70 45.16 -9.94
N SER A 783 35.52 46.48 -9.79
CA SER A 783 34.22 47.17 -9.91
C SER A 783 33.29 46.92 -8.71
N ASN A 784 33.63 47.53 -7.58
CA ASN A 784 32.83 47.59 -6.34
C ASN A 784 32.37 46.27 -5.74
N GLY A 785 32.86 45.11 -6.17
CA GLY A 785 32.39 43.81 -5.66
C GLY A 785 30.97 43.48 -6.11
N ASP A 786 30.53 42.25 -5.83
CA ASP A 786 29.17 41.78 -6.15
C ASP A 786 28.63 41.04 -4.92
N PRO A 787 27.95 41.72 -3.98
CA PRO A 787 27.44 41.06 -2.78
C PRO A 787 26.51 39.94 -3.22
N ALA A 788 26.93 38.70 -2.95
CA ALA A 788 26.35 37.49 -3.50
C ALA A 788 24.98 37.20 -2.87
N THR A 789 23.97 37.95 -3.28
CA THR A 789 22.56 37.65 -3.00
C THR A 789 22.04 36.65 -4.03
N VAL A 790 22.52 35.42 -3.96
CA VAL A 790 22.08 34.32 -4.85
C VAL A 790 21.81 33.07 -4.01
N THR A 791 20.62 32.49 -4.21
CA THR A 791 20.15 31.23 -3.61
C THR A 791 21.10 30.06 -3.91
N PRO A 792 21.43 29.22 -2.93
CA PRO A 792 22.38 28.11 -3.11
C PRO A 792 21.90 27.11 -4.16
N GLN A 793 22.85 26.55 -4.91
CA GLN A 793 22.63 25.42 -5.80
C GLN A 793 22.75 24.14 -4.97
N ASP A 794 21.70 23.32 -5.05
CA ASP A 794 21.58 22.02 -4.40
C ASP A 794 22.65 21.03 -4.89
N VAL A 795 23.29 20.33 -3.94
CA VAL A 795 24.34 19.32 -4.15
C VAL A 795 24.03 18.01 -3.41
N THR A 796 22.88 17.92 -2.76
CA THR A 796 22.44 16.73 -2.03
C THR A 796 21.63 15.84 -2.95
N ALA A 797 21.92 14.54 -2.96
CA ALA A 797 21.08 13.59 -3.67
C ALA A 797 19.78 13.33 -2.91
N PRO A 798 18.65 13.12 -3.62
CA PRO A 798 17.36 12.94 -2.99
C PRO A 798 17.35 11.67 -2.15
N VAL A 799 16.83 11.73 -0.92
CA VAL A 799 16.68 10.56 -0.06
C VAL A 799 15.45 9.77 -0.49
N ILE A 800 15.68 8.57 -1.03
CA ILE A 800 14.62 7.62 -1.38
C ILE A 800 14.04 7.00 -0.10
N SER A 801 12.72 6.89 -0.02
CA SER A 801 12.00 6.30 1.12
C SER A 801 10.70 5.63 0.67
N SER A 802 10.17 4.74 1.50
CA SER A 802 8.86 4.11 1.29
C SER A 802 8.71 3.34 -0.03
N VAL A 803 9.79 2.69 -0.50
CA VAL A 803 9.74 1.85 -1.69
C VAL A 803 8.84 0.64 -1.44
N SER A 804 7.88 0.41 -2.35
CA SER A 804 6.95 -0.71 -2.27
C SER A 804 6.45 -1.13 -3.65
N ALA A 805 6.15 -2.42 -3.80
CA ALA A 805 5.43 -2.98 -4.95
C ALA A 805 3.96 -3.19 -4.56
N SER A 806 3.05 -2.79 -5.43
CA SER A 806 1.59 -2.85 -5.23
C SER A 806 0.89 -3.10 -6.56
N ALA A 807 -0.43 -3.38 -6.52
CA ALA A 807 -1.21 -3.69 -7.71
C ALA A 807 -0.53 -4.76 -8.60
N ILE A 808 0.05 -5.77 -7.95
CA ILE A 808 0.77 -6.85 -8.62
C ILE A 808 -0.25 -7.78 -9.25
N THR A 809 -0.20 -7.89 -10.57
CA THR A 809 -0.99 -8.82 -11.38
C THR A 809 -0.06 -9.88 -11.98
N GLU A 810 -0.60 -10.73 -12.84
CA GLU A 810 0.14 -11.71 -13.62
C GLU A 810 1.02 -11.09 -14.72
N THR A 811 0.81 -9.82 -15.09
CA THR A 811 1.59 -9.13 -16.14
C THR A 811 2.07 -7.72 -15.79
N GLU A 812 1.67 -7.18 -14.64
CA GLU A 812 1.97 -5.81 -14.23
C GLU A 812 2.32 -5.73 -12.74
N ALA A 813 3.06 -4.71 -12.36
CA ALA A 813 3.26 -4.34 -10.96
C ALA A 813 3.53 -2.84 -10.88
N THR A 814 2.98 -2.17 -9.87
CA THR A 814 3.22 -0.73 -9.66
C THR A 814 4.18 -0.54 -8.51
N ILE A 815 5.35 0.03 -8.83
CA ILE A 815 6.38 0.39 -7.85
C ILE A 815 6.18 1.84 -7.43
N SER A 816 6.08 2.09 -6.13
CA SER A 816 5.86 3.43 -5.57
C SER A 816 6.88 3.74 -4.49
N TRP A 817 7.32 5.00 -4.42
CA TRP A 817 8.28 5.51 -3.42
C TRP A 817 8.15 7.02 -3.27
N THR A 818 8.84 7.58 -2.28
CA THR A 818 8.98 9.02 -2.09
C THR A 818 10.43 9.45 -2.08
N THR A 819 10.66 10.71 -2.39
CA THR A 819 11.91 11.42 -2.16
C THR A 819 11.67 12.62 -1.23
N ASP A 820 12.66 12.98 -0.42
CA ASP A 820 12.60 14.16 0.45
C ASP A 820 12.60 15.49 -0.32
N GLU A 821 12.97 15.46 -1.61
CA GLU A 821 12.90 16.57 -2.55
C GLU A 821 12.39 16.15 -3.95
N ASN A 822 12.19 17.12 -4.84
CA ASN A 822 11.69 16.87 -6.21
C ASN A 822 12.75 16.14 -7.05
N ALA A 823 12.44 14.92 -7.50
CA ALA A 823 13.34 14.11 -8.33
C ALA A 823 12.65 13.60 -9.60
N ASP A 824 13.39 13.38 -10.68
CA ASP A 824 12.98 12.51 -11.79
C ASP A 824 13.55 11.13 -11.54
N SER A 825 12.75 10.10 -11.78
CA SER A 825 13.04 8.78 -11.22
C SER A 825 12.70 7.64 -12.17
N GLN A 826 13.42 6.53 -11.99
CA GLN A 826 13.39 5.33 -12.81
C GLN A 826 13.41 4.07 -11.94
N VAL A 827 12.75 3.02 -12.41
CA VAL A 827 12.83 1.66 -11.87
C VAL A 827 13.62 0.80 -12.85
N ASN A 828 14.70 0.18 -12.38
CA ASN A 828 15.39 -0.91 -13.06
C ASN A 828 14.83 -2.24 -12.56
N TYR A 829 14.52 -3.19 -13.45
CA TYR A 829 13.89 -4.45 -13.06
C TYR A 829 14.28 -5.64 -13.95
N GLY A 830 14.17 -6.87 -13.43
CA GLY A 830 14.41 -8.10 -14.17
C GLY A 830 14.27 -9.36 -13.31
N GLU A 831 14.32 -10.54 -13.93
CA GLU A 831 14.24 -11.85 -13.24
C GLU A 831 15.51 -12.17 -12.41
N THR A 832 16.52 -11.30 -12.47
CA THR A 832 17.73 -11.36 -11.67
C THR A 832 18.12 -9.95 -11.21
N THR A 833 18.98 -9.86 -10.19
CA THR A 833 19.53 -8.59 -9.66
C THR A 833 20.45 -7.85 -10.63
N SER A 834 20.73 -8.41 -11.81
CA SER A 834 21.46 -7.70 -12.88
C SER A 834 20.59 -6.71 -13.66
N TYR A 835 19.25 -6.78 -13.46
CA TYR A 835 18.22 -5.93 -14.09
C TYR A 835 18.29 -5.86 -15.62
N GLY A 836 17.28 -6.39 -16.31
CA GLY A 836 17.27 -6.47 -17.78
C GLY A 836 16.53 -5.32 -18.47
N SER A 837 15.71 -4.59 -17.71
CA SER A 837 14.77 -3.59 -18.22
C SER A 837 14.72 -2.37 -17.30
N SER A 838 14.21 -1.26 -17.80
CA SER A 838 13.97 -0.06 -16.99
C SER A 838 12.79 0.77 -17.48
N SER A 839 12.10 1.44 -16.55
CA SER A 839 10.92 2.27 -16.81
C SER A 839 10.96 3.55 -15.97
N GLY A 840 10.63 4.70 -16.55
CA GLY A 840 10.81 6.03 -15.93
C GLY A 840 9.51 6.79 -15.71
N SER A 841 9.53 7.70 -14.72
CA SER A 841 8.44 8.62 -14.36
C SER A 841 8.40 9.86 -15.28
N GLY A 842 9.57 10.45 -15.59
CA GLY A 842 9.75 11.53 -16.58
C GLY A 842 9.35 12.92 -16.09
N THR A 843 9.14 13.11 -14.79
CA THR A 843 8.76 14.39 -14.16
C THR A 843 9.32 14.52 -12.74
N TYR A 844 9.77 15.73 -12.39
CA TYR A 844 10.27 16.08 -11.06
C TYR A 844 9.14 16.18 -10.02
N VAL A 845 9.05 15.19 -9.11
CA VAL A 845 8.05 15.10 -8.04
C VAL A 845 8.68 14.46 -6.78
N THR A 846 8.03 14.58 -5.61
CA THR A 846 8.46 13.92 -4.36
C THR A 846 7.77 12.58 -4.11
N SER A 847 6.71 12.27 -4.87
CA SER A 847 6.00 11.00 -4.80
C SER A 847 5.96 10.39 -6.18
N HIS A 848 6.55 9.20 -6.29
CA HIS A 848 6.81 8.53 -7.55
C HIS A 848 6.00 7.26 -7.61
N SER A 849 5.54 6.94 -8.81
CA SER A 849 4.90 5.67 -9.10
C SER A 849 5.18 5.27 -10.54
N VAL A 850 5.65 4.05 -10.75
CA VAL A 850 5.96 3.48 -12.06
C VAL A 850 5.29 2.12 -12.17
N THR A 851 4.38 1.99 -13.14
CA THR A 851 3.78 0.70 -13.49
C THR A 851 4.68 -0.03 -14.48
N LEU A 852 5.20 -1.17 -14.05
CA LEU A 852 5.89 -2.14 -14.88
C LEU A 852 4.83 -2.96 -15.63
N THR A 853 5.03 -3.17 -16.93
CA THR A 853 4.08 -3.89 -17.79
C THR A 853 4.80 -4.95 -18.61
N GLY A 854 4.07 -5.98 -19.05
CA GLY A 854 4.62 -7.07 -19.87
C GLY A 854 5.48 -8.06 -19.08
N LEU A 855 5.22 -8.21 -17.79
CA LEU A 855 5.86 -9.19 -16.92
C LEU A 855 5.33 -10.61 -17.19
N THR A 856 6.12 -11.62 -16.84
CA THR A 856 5.71 -13.03 -16.90
C THR A 856 4.98 -13.41 -15.61
N ALA A 857 3.88 -14.17 -15.70
CA ALA A 857 3.11 -14.64 -14.54
C ALA A 857 3.91 -15.64 -13.66
N SER A 858 3.55 -15.77 -12.39
CA SER A 858 4.25 -16.62 -11.39
C SER A 858 5.77 -16.46 -11.37
N THR A 859 6.27 -15.25 -11.64
CA THR A 859 7.71 -14.99 -11.83
C THR A 859 8.17 -13.95 -10.82
N GLU A 860 9.26 -14.25 -10.11
CA GLU A 860 9.91 -13.29 -9.23
C GLU A 860 10.71 -12.27 -10.07
N TYR A 861 10.46 -10.99 -9.82
CA TYR A 861 11.20 -9.88 -10.40
C TYR A 861 11.92 -9.12 -9.29
N PHE A 862 13.21 -8.88 -9.49
CA PHE A 862 14.02 -7.96 -8.71
C PHE A 862 13.94 -6.57 -9.31
N TYR A 863 13.88 -5.54 -8.47
CA TYR A 863 13.87 -4.16 -8.93
C TYR A 863 14.65 -3.23 -8.00
N GLN A 864 15.09 -2.11 -8.57
CA GLN A 864 15.81 -1.03 -7.89
C GLN A 864 15.31 0.32 -8.38
N VAL A 865 15.16 1.26 -7.45
CA VAL A 865 14.75 2.63 -7.73
C VAL A 865 15.98 3.52 -7.87
N VAL A 866 15.98 4.38 -8.88
CA VAL A 866 16.97 5.44 -9.10
C VAL A 866 16.23 6.77 -9.18
N SER A 867 16.63 7.76 -8.39
CA SER A 867 16.04 9.11 -8.39
C SER A 867 17.13 10.15 -8.59
N VAL A 868 16.85 11.18 -9.39
CA VAL A 868 17.78 12.26 -9.73
C VAL A 868 17.10 13.59 -9.48
N ASP A 869 17.66 14.46 -8.66
CA ASP A 869 17.08 15.80 -8.42
C ASP A 869 17.26 16.78 -9.61
N GLU A 870 16.73 18.00 -9.47
CA GLU A 870 16.83 19.04 -10.50
C GLU A 870 18.27 19.56 -10.70
N ALA A 871 19.14 19.39 -9.71
CA ALA A 871 20.56 19.73 -9.77
C ALA A 871 21.43 18.64 -10.41
N GLY A 872 20.88 17.43 -10.59
CA GLY A 872 21.50 16.29 -11.21
C GLY A 872 22.17 15.30 -10.24
N ASN A 873 21.93 15.41 -8.93
CA ASN A 873 22.49 14.44 -7.98
C ASN A 873 21.63 13.16 -7.97
N VAL A 874 22.30 12.00 -7.95
CA VAL A 874 21.66 10.69 -8.17
C VAL A 874 21.65 9.89 -6.88
N ALA A 875 20.47 9.44 -6.48
CA ALA A 875 20.27 8.45 -5.43
C ALA A 875 19.81 7.12 -6.03
N VAL A 876 20.35 6.03 -5.47
CA VAL A 876 20.04 4.67 -5.87
C VAL A 876 19.70 3.89 -4.61
N ASP A 877 18.56 3.21 -4.60
CA ASP A 877 18.11 2.45 -3.43
C ASP A 877 18.61 1.00 -3.42
N GLU A 878 18.32 0.25 -2.36
CA GLU A 878 18.58 -1.18 -2.28
C GLU A 878 17.73 -1.99 -3.27
N THR A 879 18.02 -3.30 -3.35
CA THR A 879 17.31 -4.22 -4.23
C THR A 879 16.08 -4.78 -3.54
N TYR A 880 14.93 -4.69 -4.21
CA TYR A 880 13.67 -5.25 -3.76
C TYR A 880 13.24 -6.38 -4.70
N SER A 881 12.28 -7.22 -4.28
CA SER A 881 11.63 -8.16 -5.18
C SER A 881 10.11 -8.18 -4.98
N PHE A 882 9.40 -8.60 -6.03
CA PHE A 882 8.00 -8.99 -5.97
C PHE A 882 7.79 -10.21 -6.88
N THR A 883 6.77 -11.00 -6.60
CA THR A 883 6.37 -12.12 -7.46
C THR A 883 5.06 -11.77 -8.13
N THR A 884 5.01 -11.81 -9.47
CA THR A 884 3.76 -11.63 -10.23
C THR A 884 2.75 -12.70 -9.83
N ALA A 885 1.46 -12.32 -9.88
CA ALA A 885 0.40 -13.25 -9.52
C ALA A 885 0.42 -14.50 -10.42
N ASP A 886 -0.13 -15.60 -9.91
CA ASP A 886 -0.33 -16.79 -10.73
C ASP A 886 -1.17 -16.47 -11.96
N PRO A 887 -0.87 -17.07 -13.13
CA PRO A 887 -1.75 -16.90 -14.28
C PRO A 887 -3.15 -17.40 -13.87
N PRO A 888 -4.23 -16.68 -14.23
CA PRO A 888 -5.57 -17.11 -13.90
C PRO A 888 -5.79 -18.54 -14.38
N SER A 889 -6.29 -19.39 -13.47
CA SER A 889 -6.41 -20.83 -13.73
C SER A 889 -7.55 -21.12 -14.73
N ALA A 890 -7.17 -21.78 -15.83
CA ALA A 890 -7.98 -22.43 -16.88
C ALA A 890 -8.85 -21.53 -17.82
N ASN A 891 -8.31 -21.19 -19.00
CA ASN A 891 -9.00 -21.01 -20.30
C ASN A 891 -10.31 -20.18 -20.36
N LEU A 892 -10.57 -19.26 -19.44
CA LEU A 892 -11.72 -18.36 -19.58
C LEU A 892 -11.43 -17.24 -20.59
N PRO A 893 -12.40 -16.85 -21.45
CA PRO A 893 -12.24 -15.68 -22.31
C PRO A 893 -12.33 -14.39 -21.49
N ASP A 894 -11.65 -13.31 -21.92
CA ASP A 894 -11.62 -11.99 -21.22
C ASP A 894 -13.03 -11.46 -20.87
N VAL A 895 -14.01 -11.78 -21.70
CA VAL A 895 -15.43 -11.52 -21.46
C VAL A 895 -16.23 -12.75 -21.86
N MET A 896 -17.10 -13.23 -20.99
CA MET A 896 -17.98 -14.39 -21.27
C MET A 896 -19.46 -13.99 -21.26
N ILE A 897 -20.28 -14.71 -22.02
CA ILE A 897 -21.74 -14.67 -21.94
C ILE A 897 -22.14 -15.57 -20.76
N THR A 898 -22.90 -15.05 -19.80
CA THR A 898 -23.24 -15.78 -18.57
C THR A 898 -24.69 -16.21 -18.50
N GLU A 899 -25.61 -15.45 -19.10
CA GLU A 899 -27.03 -15.77 -19.10
C GLU A 899 -27.75 -15.19 -20.34
N VAL A 900 -28.69 -15.96 -20.89
CA VAL A 900 -29.51 -15.56 -22.04
C VAL A 900 -30.97 -15.89 -21.77
N PHE A 901 -31.85 -14.91 -21.98
CA PHE A 901 -33.30 -15.08 -21.91
C PHE A 901 -33.92 -14.85 -23.29
N TYR A 902 -34.72 -15.80 -23.75
CA TYR A 902 -35.28 -15.84 -25.10
C TYR A 902 -36.72 -16.37 -25.10
N ASP A 903 -37.51 -16.06 -26.15
CA ASP A 903 -38.92 -16.50 -26.26
C ASP A 903 -39.23 -17.23 -27.59
N THR A 904 -40.40 -17.87 -27.66
CA THR A 904 -40.98 -18.57 -28.80
C THR A 904 -41.47 -17.60 -29.90
N PRO A 905 -41.17 -17.87 -31.19
CA PRO A 905 -41.67 -17.09 -32.32
C PRO A 905 -43.19 -17.02 -32.35
N GLY A 906 -43.72 -15.80 -32.31
CA GLY A 906 -45.16 -15.51 -32.36
C GLY A 906 -45.77 -15.05 -31.04
N ASN A 907 -45.02 -15.09 -29.93
CA ASN A 907 -45.29 -14.30 -28.72
C ASN A 907 -44.25 -13.19 -28.61
N GLU A 908 -44.24 -12.25 -29.56
CA GLU A 908 -43.20 -11.21 -29.68
C GLU A 908 -43.33 -10.09 -28.62
N SER A 909 -43.49 -10.43 -27.34
CA SER A 909 -43.40 -9.47 -26.23
C SER A 909 -41.98 -9.43 -25.65
N LYS A 910 -41.05 -8.86 -26.42
CA LYS A 910 -40.07 -7.83 -25.99
C LYS A 910 -39.13 -8.06 -24.79
N GLU A 911 -39.09 -9.25 -24.21
CA GLU A 911 -38.43 -9.53 -22.93
C GLU A 911 -37.04 -10.18 -23.10
N GLU A 912 -36.47 -10.19 -24.31
CA GLU A 912 -35.15 -10.76 -24.60
C GLU A 912 -34.02 -9.94 -23.95
N TRP A 913 -33.09 -10.64 -23.31
CA TRP A 913 -31.89 -10.04 -22.71
C TRP A 913 -30.71 -11.00 -22.66
N VAL A 914 -29.51 -10.41 -22.58
CA VAL A 914 -28.22 -11.11 -22.49
C VAL A 914 -27.41 -10.49 -21.36
N GLU A 915 -26.78 -11.33 -20.56
CA GLU A 915 -25.78 -10.94 -19.57
C GLU A 915 -24.39 -11.40 -20.01
N ILE A 916 -23.41 -10.52 -19.77
CA ILE A 916 -22.00 -10.82 -19.94
C ILE A 916 -21.23 -10.53 -18.65
N TYR A 917 -20.09 -11.19 -18.48
CA TYR A 917 -19.19 -11.07 -17.34
C TYR A 917 -17.77 -10.81 -17.79
N ASN A 918 -17.08 -9.90 -17.10
CA ASN A 918 -15.66 -9.65 -17.28
C ASN A 918 -14.86 -10.57 -16.37
N THR A 919 -14.12 -11.50 -16.97
CA THR A 919 -13.31 -12.50 -16.23
C THR A 919 -11.97 -11.95 -15.77
N THR A 920 -11.61 -10.77 -16.27
CA THR A 920 -10.35 -10.11 -15.94
C THR A 920 -10.54 -9.22 -14.71
N GLY A 921 -9.46 -8.98 -13.96
CA GLY A 921 -9.46 -8.00 -12.87
C GLY A 921 -9.46 -6.54 -13.32
N GLN A 922 -9.48 -6.27 -14.64
CA GLN A 922 -9.32 -4.94 -15.23
C GLN A 922 -10.59 -4.49 -15.96
N GLN A 923 -10.86 -3.18 -16.02
CA GLN A 923 -12.01 -2.67 -16.79
C GLN A 923 -11.81 -2.89 -18.29
N ILE A 924 -12.78 -3.50 -18.97
CA ILE A 924 -12.77 -3.70 -20.42
C ILE A 924 -13.72 -2.71 -21.10
N ASN A 925 -13.21 -1.98 -22.10
CA ASN A 925 -14.03 -1.15 -22.98
C ASN A 925 -14.48 -1.95 -24.20
N LEU A 926 -15.78 -2.21 -24.30
CA LEU A 926 -16.36 -3.03 -25.36
C LEU A 926 -16.59 -2.26 -26.66
N ASN A 927 -16.22 -0.98 -26.75
CA ASN A 927 -16.47 -0.16 -27.94
C ASN A 927 -16.02 -0.85 -29.25
N GLY A 928 -16.97 -1.11 -30.15
CA GLY A 928 -16.73 -1.77 -31.44
C GLY A 928 -16.84 -3.29 -31.42
N TRP A 929 -16.95 -3.93 -30.26
CA TRP A 929 -17.27 -5.36 -30.11
C TRP A 929 -18.70 -5.64 -30.59
N LYS A 930 -19.06 -6.91 -30.80
CA LYS A 930 -20.37 -7.31 -31.32
C LYS A 930 -20.95 -8.55 -30.68
N LEU A 931 -22.27 -8.55 -30.47
CA LEU A 931 -23.08 -9.75 -30.30
C LEU A 931 -23.70 -10.09 -31.65
N VAL A 932 -23.43 -11.29 -32.17
CA VAL A 932 -23.83 -11.72 -33.51
C VAL A 932 -24.70 -12.97 -33.41
N ASP A 933 -25.88 -12.92 -34.03
CA ASP A 933 -26.69 -14.11 -34.29
C ASP A 933 -26.14 -14.84 -35.54
N ASP A 934 -25.59 -16.04 -35.33
CA ASP A 934 -24.92 -16.84 -36.36
C ASP A 934 -25.83 -17.90 -37.01
N ASN A 935 -27.16 -17.81 -36.81
CA ASN A 935 -28.15 -18.73 -37.39
C ASN A 935 -28.86 -18.20 -38.66
N GLY A 936 -28.23 -17.24 -39.36
CA GLY A 936 -28.49 -17.01 -40.79
C GLY A 936 -29.14 -15.70 -41.23
N ASN A 937 -29.37 -14.72 -40.33
CA ASN A 937 -29.82 -13.37 -40.73
C ASN A 937 -28.72 -12.31 -40.70
N GLY A 938 -27.57 -12.59 -40.07
CA GLY A 938 -26.42 -11.69 -39.98
C GLY A 938 -26.69 -10.42 -39.18
N GLN A 939 -27.68 -10.45 -38.28
CA GLN A 939 -27.96 -9.32 -37.40
C GLN A 939 -26.97 -9.30 -36.25
N SER A 940 -26.57 -8.10 -35.85
CA SER A 940 -25.61 -7.92 -34.76
C SER A 940 -25.90 -6.64 -34.01
N PHE A 941 -25.71 -6.68 -32.70
CA PHE A 941 -25.57 -5.50 -31.86
C PHE A 941 -24.08 -5.12 -31.80
N THR A 942 -23.76 -3.82 -31.82
CA THR A 942 -22.39 -3.31 -31.68
C THR A 942 -22.32 -2.43 -30.44
N PHE A 943 -21.41 -2.77 -29.54
CA PHE A 943 -21.17 -2.01 -28.31
C PHE A 943 -20.56 -0.64 -28.63
N ALA A 944 -20.92 0.36 -27.83
CA ALA A 944 -20.48 1.75 -27.94
C ALA A 944 -19.53 2.11 -26.80
N ASN A 945 -18.89 3.28 -26.87
CA ASN A 945 -17.92 3.74 -25.87
C ASN A 945 -18.46 3.92 -24.44
N LYS A 946 -19.78 3.87 -24.25
CA LYS A 946 -20.42 3.87 -22.93
C LYS A 946 -20.44 2.48 -22.27
N HIS A 947 -20.19 1.42 -23.03
CA HIS A 947 -20.20 0.04 -22.55
C HIS A 947 -18.81 -0.34 -22.06
N LYS A 948 -18.60 -0.13 -20.76
CA LYS A 948 -17.37 -0.48 -20.06
C LYS A 948 -17.73 -1.35 -18.87
N ILE A 949 -17.15 -2.54 -18.79
CA ILE A 949 -17.42 -3.49 -17.73
C ILE A 949 -16.21 -3.54 -16.81
N ASP A 950 -16.41 -3.27 -15.53
CA ASP A 950 -15.33 -3.31 -14.53
C ASP A 950 -14.85 -4.75 -14.32
N GLY A 951 -13.63 -4.90 -13.82
CA GLY A 951 -13.06 -6.23 -13.59
C GLY A 951 -13.92 -7.06 -12.65
N ASN A 952 -14.12 -8.34 -12.97
CA ASN A 952 -14.94 -9.27 -12.19
C ASN A 952 -16.41 -8.82 -11.96
N THR A 953 -16.99 -8.05 -12.90
CA THR A 953 -18.39 -7.58 -12.82
C THR A 953 -19.23 -8.03 -14.01
N PHE A 954 -20.56 -7.86 -13.89
CA PHE A 954 -21.57 -8.21 -14.91
C PHE A 954 -22.12 -6.97 -15.62
N MET A 955 -22.64 -7.17 -16.84
CA MET A 955 -23.45 -6.16 -17.53
C MET A 955 -24.61 -6.83 -18.28
N THR A 956 -25.83 -6.32 -18.06
CA THR A 956 -27.07 -6.83 -18.64
C THR A 956 -27.60 -5.91 -19.74
N PHE A 957 -27.97 -6.51 -20.88
CA PHE A 957 -28.53 -5.82 -22.03
C PHE A 957 -29.91 -6.35 -22.35
N ALA A 958 -30.92 -5.49 -22.45
CA ALA A 958 -32.30 -5.89 -22.72
C ALA A 958 -32.92 -5.11 -23.89
N LEU A 959 -33.92 -5.70 -24.56
CA LEU A 959 -34.64 -5.04 -25.66
C LEU A 959 -35.60 -3.93 -25.19
N ASP A 960 -36.40 -4.18 -24.16
CA ASP A 960 -37.46 -3.25 -23.72
C ASP A 960 -37.42 -2.99 -22.21
N ARG A 961 -37.29 -1.70 -21.87
CA ARG A 961 -37.22 -1.22 -20.48
C ARG A 961 -38.47 -1.52 -19.68
N LYS A 962 -39.63 -1.36 -20.29
CA LYS A 962 -40.90 -1.47 -19.57
C LYS A 962 -41.16 -2.92 -19.18
N ASP A 963 -40.89 -3.82 -20.12
CA ASP A 963 -41.21 -5.23 -19.94
C ASP A 963 -40.16 -5.91 -19.05
N PHE A 964 -38.86 -5.61 -19.22
CA PHE A 964 -37.80 -6.06 -18.31
C PHE A 964 -38.04 -5.59 -16.86
N LYS A 965 -38.38 -4.31 -16.67
CA LYS A 965 -38.68 -3.78 -15.33
C LYS A 965 -39.95 -4.41 -14.74
N ALA A 966 -40.94 -4.75 -15.56
CA ALA A 966 -42.15 -5.42 -15.10
C ALA A 966 -41.88 -6.85 -14.61
N LEU A 967 -40.93 -7.55 -15.24
CA LEU A 967 -40.53 -8.91 -14.87
C LEU A 967 -39.61 -8.95 -13.64
N TYR A 968 -38.58 -8.10 -13.60
CA TYR A 968 -37.49 -8.19 -12.60
C TYR A 968 -37.53 -7.12 -11.51
N GLY A 969 -38.42 -6.12 -11.60
CA GLY A 969 -38.50 -5.02 -10.65
C GLY A 969 -37.31 -4.05 -10.67
N LYS A 970 -36.34 -4.26 -11.57
CA LYS A 970 -35.12 -3.45 -11.77
C LYS A 970 -34.87 -3.18 -13.26
N ASN A 971 -34.02 -2.20 -13.57
CA ASN A 971 -33.58 -1.93 -14.94
C ASN A 971 -32.39 -2.84 -15.30
N ALA A 972 -32.23 -3.14 -16.58
CA ALA A 972 -30.96 -3.61 -17.14
C ALA A 972 -29.95 -2.45 -17.20
N ASP A 973 -28.66 -2.76 -17.33
CA ASP A 973 -27.58 -1.76 -17.44
C ASP A 973 -27.71 -0.92 -18.72
N ASP A 974 -28.14 -1.52 -19.82
CA ASP A 974 -28.53 -0.78 -21.01
C ASP A 974 -29.68 -1.43 -21.79
N PHE A 975 -30.42 -0.58 -22.51
CA PHE A 975 -31.50 -1.02 -23.39
C PHE A 975 -31.07 -0.83 -24.84
N VAL A 976 -30.92 -1.94 -25.56
CA VAL A 976 -30.29 -1.98 -26.88
C VAL A 976 -31.11 -2.81 -27.84
N ASN A 977 -30.91 -2.62 -29.15
CA ASN A 977 -31.50 -3.50 -30.16
C ASN A 977 -30.62 -4.75 -30.31
N LEU A 978 -30.90 -5.77 -29.50
CA LEU A 978 -30.28 -7.09 -29.61
C LEU A 978 -30.67 -7.77 -30.93
N PRO A 979 -29.82 -8.68 -31.45
CA PRO A 979 -30.26 -9.62 -32.47
C PRO A 979 -31.42 -10.48 -31.90
N PRO A 980 -32.41 -10.88 -32.73
CA PRO A 980 -33.56 -11.65 -32.25
C PRO A 980 -33.13 -12.97 -31.59
N LEU A 981 -33.51 -13.19 -30.34
CA LEU A 981 -33.20 -14.40 -29.58
C LEU A 981 -34.44 -15.28 -29.50
N ASN A 982 -34.46 -16.42 -30.19
CA ASN A 982 -35.67 -17.24 -30.32
C ASN A 982 -35.41 -18.75 -30.09
N ASN A 983 -36.49 -19.54 -30.12
CA ASN A 983 -36.43 -20.99 -29.86
C ASN A 983 -36.23 -21.87 -31.13
N SER A 984 -35.79 -21.30 -32.25
CA SER A 984 -35.59 -22.04 -33.52
C SER A 984 -34.21 -22.70 -33.65
N GLY A 985 -33.46 -22.78 -32.55
CA GLY A 985 -32.10 -23.30 -32.50
C GLY A 985 -31.06 -22.26 -32.90
N ASP A 986 -30.81 -21.29 -32.02
CA ASP A 986 -29.95 -20.14 -32.30
C ASP A 986 -28.52 -20.31 -31.73
N VAL A 987 -27.63 -19.46 -32.24
CA VAL A 987 -26.23 -19.34 -31.82
C VAL A 987 -25.91 -17.87 -31.64
N LEU A 988 -25.51 -17.48 -30.43
CA LEU A 988 -25.06 -16.13 -30.11
C LEU A 988 -23.54 -16.14 -29.93
N VAL A 989 -22.85 -15.29 -30.71
CA VAL A 989 -21.39 -15.18 -30.72
C VAL A 989 -20.97 -13.80 -30.26
N LEU A 990 -20.15 -13.72 -29.22
CA LEU A 990 -19.47 -12.50 -28.80
C LEU A 990 -18.17 -12.34 -29.60
N LYS A 991 -17.97 -11.17 -30.21
CA LYS A 991 -16.77 -10.85 -31.00
C LYS A 991 -16.12 -9.56 -30.55
N ASP A 992 -14.80 -9.53 -30.56
CA ASP A 992 -14.03 -8.31 -30.28
C ASP A 992 -14.11 -7.28 -31.44
N GLY A 993 -13.52 -6.11 -31.22
CA GLY A 993 -13.43 -5.05 -32.23
C GLY A 993 -12.63 -5.40 -33.49
N SER A 994 -11.81 -6.47 -33.44
CA SER A 994 -11.06 -7.01 -34.57
C SER A 994 -11.84 -8.09 -35.34
N GLY A 995 -12.95 -8.57 -34.78
CA GLY A 995 -13.82 -9.60 -35.34
C GLY A 995 -13.47 -11.03 -34.92
N ASN A 996 -12.58 -11.22 -33.93
CA ASN A 996 -12.29 -12.53 -33.35
C ASN A 996 -13.44 -12.97 -32.46
N THR A 997 -13.73 -14.27 -32.42
CA THR A 997 -14.71 -14.84 -31.48
C THR A 997 -14.09 -14.88 -30.08
N ILE A 998 -14.82 -14.34 -29.11
CA ILE A 998 -14.44 -14.30 -27.70
C ILE A 998 -15.20 -15.37 -26.92
N ASP A 999 -16.52 -15.45 -27.10
CA ASP A 999 -17.35 -16.48 -26.46
C ASP A 999 -18.53 -16.87 -27.37
N VAL A 1000 -19.11 -18.05 -27.14
CA VAL A 1000 -20.23 -18.60 -27.91
C VAL A 1000 -21.20 -19.41 -27.06
N VAL A 1001 -22.49 -19.23 -27.33
CA VAL A 1001 -23.55 -20.07 -26.75
C VAL A 1001 -24.53 -20.52 -27.83
N ALA A 1002 -24.93 -21.80 -27.77
CA ALA A 1002 -25.91 -22.40 -28.67
C ALA A 1002 -26.98 -23.16 -27.89
N TRP A 1003 -28.24 -22.99 -28.28
CA TRP A 1003 -29.39 -23.65 -27.65
C TRP A 1003 -30.34 -24.23 -28.70
N GLU A 1004 -31.28 -25.10 -28.28
CA GLU A 1004 -32.42 -25.58 -29.10
C GLU A 1004 -32.09 -26.13 -30.51
N GLY A 1005 -30.87 -26.62 -30.76
CA GLY A 1005 -30.44 -27.20 -32.04
C GLY A 1005 -29.54 -26.32 -32.93
N GLY A 1006 -29.10 -25.16 -32.44
CA GLY A 1006 -28.28 -24.19 -33.20
C GLY A 1006 -26.84 -24.61 -33.51
N ALA A 1007 -26.29 -25.63 -32.85
CA ALA A 1007 -24.89 -26.04 -32.98
C ALA A 1007 -24.42 -26.45 -34.41
N ASN A 1008 -25.31 -26.57 -35.39
CA ASN A 1008 -24.99 -27.02 -36.75
C ASN A 1008 -24.12 -26.02 -37.56
N SER A 1009 -23.96 -24.77 -37.08
CA SER A 1009 -23.09 -23.75 -37.68
C SER A 1009 -21.70 -23.63 -37.01
N LEU A 1010 -21.45 -24.33 -35.90
CA LEU A 1010 -20.21 -24.20 -35.10
C LEU A 1010 -19.11 -25.23 -35.50
N PRO A 1011 -17.82 -24.95 -35.21
CA PRO A 1011 -16.71 -25.89 -35.42
C PRO A 1011 -16.85 -27.20 -34.60
N SER A 1012 -16.13 -28.27 -34.99
CA SER A 1012 -16.25 -29.59 -34.37
C SER A 1012 -15.91 -29.59 -32.87
N GLY A 1013 -16.90 -29.90 -32.03
CA GLY A 1013 -16.86 -29.88 -30.55
C GLY A 1013 -18.24 -29.58 -29.98
N TRP A 1014 -19.00 -28.73 -30.69
CA TRP A 1014 -20.41 -28.48 -30.45
C TRP A 1014 -21.27 -29.50 -31.23
N GLY A 1015 -21.75 -30.56 -30.58
CA GLY A 1015 -22.61 -31.55 -31.25
C GLY A 1015 -22.97 -32.81 -30.46
N SER A 1016 -24.24 -32.90 -30.05
CA SER A 1016 -25.00 -34.04 -29.47
C SER A 1016 -24.87 -34.22 -27.94
N SER A 1017 -25.88 -34.65 -27.16
CA SER A 1017 -27.26 -35.11 -27.41
C SER A 1017 -28.34 -34.44 -26.53
N SER A 1018 -28.02 -33.29 -25.91
CA SER A 1018 -28.98 -32.46 -25.19
C SER A 1018 -28.42 -31.05 -24.96
N LEU A 1019 -28.62 -30.15 -25.93
CA LEU A 1019 -28.38 -28.71 -25.73
C LEU A 1019 -29.32 -28.16 -24.65
N PRO A 1020 -28.97 -27.07 -23.95
CA PRO A 1020 -29.91 -26.42 -23.04
C PRO A 1020 -31.16 -25.95 -23.81
N SER A 1021 -32.31 -26.16 -23.19
CA SER A 1021 -33.64 -25.84 -23.70
C SER A 1021 -34.42 -25.16 -22.58
N ALA A 1022 -34.43 -23.83 -22.60
CA ALA A 1022 -35.31 -23.04 -21.78
C ALA A 1022 -36.68 -22.91 -22.48
N GLY A 1023 -37.73 -23.38 -21.80
CA GLY A 1023 -39.11 -23.10 -22.20
C GLY A 1023 -39.51 -21.65 -21.90
N GLU A 1024 -40.69 -21.23 -22.39
CA GLU A 1024 -41.26 -19.89 -22.15
C GLU A 1024 -41.19 -19.52 -20.65
N GLY A 1025 -40.52 -18.40 -20.35
CA GLY A 1025 -40.32 -17.89 -18.99
C GLY A 1025 -39.08 -18.38 -18.24
N ASN A 1026 -38.15 -19.09 -18.90
CA ASN A 1026 -36.86 -19.51 -18.34
C ASN A 1026 -35.67 -18.95 -19.13
N SER A 1027 -34.51 -18.84 -18.49
CA SER A 1027 -33.22 -18.49 -19.09
C SER A 1027 -32.31 -19.71 -19.20
N ILE A 1028 -31.26 -19.58 -20.02
CA ILE A 1028 -30.08 -20.45 -20.01
C ILE A 1028 -28.93 -19.69 -19.37
N TYR A 1029 -28.20 -20.31 -18.45
CA TYR A 1029 -27.13 -19.66 -17.70
C TYR A 1029 -25.93 -20.61 -17.52
N ARG A 1030 -24.73 -20.05 -17.29
CA ARG A 1030 -23.54 -20.84 -17.00
C ARG A 1030 -23.61 -21.47 -15.60
N SER A 1031 -23.38 -22.78 -15.50
CA SER A 1031 -23.45 -23.50 -14.22
C SER A 1031 -22.24 -23.26 -13.31
N ASP A 1032 -21.11 -22.86 -13.89
CA ASP A 1032 -19.89 -22.51 -13.17
C ASP A 1032 -19.16 -21.35 -13.88
N ILE A 1033 -19.02 -20.25 -13.14
CA ILE A 1033 -18.03 -19.16 -13.30
C ILE A 1033 -16.66 -19.49 -13.81
N GLY A 1034 -16.03 -20.38 -13.07
CA GLY A 1034 -14.59 -20.61 -13.11
C GLY A 1034 -14.18 -21.56 -14.23
N VAL A 1035 -15.13 -22.03 -15.04
CA VAL A 1035 -14.91 -23.08 -16.02
C VAL A 1035 -15.63 -22.77 -17.32
N ASP A 1036 -14.87 -22.69 -18.41
CA ASP A 1036 -15.41 -22.64 -19.77
C ASP A 1036 -14.74 -23.74 -20.60
N THR A 1037 -15.51 -24.79 -20.91
CA THR A 1037 -15.02 -25.92 -21.71
C THR A 1037 -15.42 -25.81 -23.18
N ASP A 1038 -15.97 -24.65 -23.59
CA ASP A 1038 -16.57 -24.43 -24.90
C ASP A 1038 -17.58 -25.54 -25.25
N SER A 1039 -18.39 -25.96 -24.28
CA SER A 1039 -19.29 -27.10 -24.42
C SER A 1039 -20.66 -26.86 -23.75
N TYR A 1040 -21.68 -27.58 -24.21
CA TYR A 1040 -23.03 -27.50 -23.64
C TYR A 1040 -23.09 -27.91 -22.16
N SER A 1041 -22.08 -28.61 -21.66
CA SER A 1041 -21.93 -28.98 -20.24
C SER A 1041 -21.76 -27.78 -19.31
N ASP A 1042 -21.35 -26.63 -19.85
CA ASP A 1042 -21.10 -25.42 -19.07
C ASP A 1042 -22.41 -24.66 -18.76
N TRP A 1043 -23.55 -25.11 -19.32
CA TRP A 1043 -24.82 -24.40 -19.30
C TRP A 1043 -25.94 -25.21 -18.61
N ALA A 1044 -26.74 -24.51 -17.82
CA ALA A 1044 -27.94 -24.99 -17.15
C ALA A 1044 -29.17 -24.15 -17.54
N THR A 1045 -30.38 -24.64 -17.21
CA THR A 1045 -31.65 -23.95 -17.48
C THR A 1045 -32.30 -23.54 -16.17
N SER A 1046 -32.79 -22.31 -16.07
CA SER A 1046 -33.51 -21.85 -14.89
C SER A 1046 -34.89 -22.52 -14.77
N THR A 1047 -35.48 -22.47 -13.58
CA THR A 1047 -36.85 -22.98 -13.31
C THR A 1047 -37.91 -21.87 -13.20
N ASN A 1048 -37.53 -20.61 -13.43
CA ASN A 1048 -38.34 -19.37 -13.44
C ASN A 1048 -37.61 -18.28 -14.28
N LEU A 1049 -38.03 -17.00 -14.22
CA LEU A 1049 -37.56 -15.86 -15.05
C LEU A 1049 -36.04 -15.60 -15.18
N GLY A 1050 -35.15 -16.37 -14.54
CA GLY A 1050 -33.70 -16.08 -14.51
C GLY A 1050 -33.36 -14.96 -13.53
N SER A 1051 -32.06 -14.72 -13.31
CA SER A 1051 -31.57 -13.79 -12.29
C SER A 1051 -30.47 -12.88 -12.84
N PRO A 1052 -30.80 -11.85 -13.65
CA PRO A 1052 -29.77 -10.93 -14.15
C PRO A 1052 -29.05 -10.26 -12.98
N MET A 1053 -27.73 -10.19 -13.03
CA MET A 1053 -26.75 -9.50 -12.20
C MET A 1053 -26.32 -10.18 -10.89
N THR A 1054 -26.37 -11.52 -10.79
CA THR A 1054 -25.83 -12.28 -9.63
C THR A 1054 -25.42 -13.70 -10.01
N GLN A 1055 -24.34 -14.22 -9.42
CA GLN A 1055 -24.08 -15.68 -9.30
C GLN A 1055 -23.80 -16.01 -7.81
N SER A 1056 -24.01 -17.19 -7.22
CA SER A 1056 -24.03 -18.58 -7.72
C SER A 1056 -24.63 -19.55 -6.67
N ASP A 1057 -25.94 -19.62 -6.46
CA ASP A 1057 -26.50 -20.74 -5.65
C ASP A 1057 -27.89 -21.25 -6.06
N GLY A 1058 -28.55 -20.64 -7.04
CA GLY A 1058 -29.88 -21.07 -7.45
C GLY A 1058 -30.95 -20.96 -6.35
N THR A 1059 -30.73 -20.14 -5.30
CA THR A 1059 -31.78 -19.81 -4.33
C THR A 1059 -32.08 -18.31 -4.34
N PHE A 1060 -33.27 -17.91 -4.83
CA PHE A 1060 -34.32 -17.27 -4.03
C PHE A 1060 -35.50 -16.75 -4.88
N PHE A 1061 -36.54 -16.33 -4.17
CA PHE A 1061 -37.93 -16.15 -4.57
C PHE A 1061 -38.15 -15.04 -5.62
N ALA A 1062 -38.62 -15.43 -6.80
CA ALA A 1062 -39.48 -14.53 -7.57
C ALA A 1062 -40.76 -14.24 -6.76
N LYS A 1063 -41.16 -12.96 -6.68
CA LYS A 1063 -42.52 -12.61 -6.27
C LYS A 1063 -43.46 -13.31 -7.26
N VAL A 1064 -44.23 -14.29 -6.79
CA VAL A 1064 -45.17 -15.07 -7.60
C VAL A 1064 -46.01 -14.13 -8.46
N ALA A 1065 -45.97 -14.33 -9.77
CA ALA A 1065 -46.81 -13.62 -10.72
C ALA A 1065 -48.29 -13.89 -10.38
N GLY A 1066 -48.95 -12.88 -9.82
CA GLY A 1066 -50.39 -12.80 -9.67
C GLY A 1066 -50.94 -13.09 -8.28
N SER A 1067 -50.90 -12.10 -7.37
CA SER A 1067 -52.03 -11.85 -6.45
C SER A 1067 -51.88 -10.55 -5.62
N ASP A 1068 -51.49 -9.42 -6.20
CA ASP A 1068 -51.75 -8.13 -5.53
C ASP A 1068 -52.53 -7.20 -6.44
N ASN A 1069 -53.71 -6.85 -5.95
CA ASN A 1069 -54.68 -6.00 -6.60
C ASN A 1069 -54.10 -4.59 -6.72
N GLY A 1070 -53.99 -4.13 -7.97
CA GLY A 1070 -54.08 -2.73 -8.39
C GLY A 1070 -53.68 -1.68 -7.36
N VAL A 1071 -52.40 -1.36 -7.33
CA VAL A 1071 -51.94 -0.01 -6.98
C VAL A 1071 -51.11 0.46 -8.17
N GLU A 1072 -51.66 1.38 -8.96
CA GLU A 1072 -50.84 2.18 -9.87
C GLU A 1072 -49.85 2.97 -8.99
N GLU A 1073 -48.56 2.64 -9.11
CA GLU A 1073 -47.46 3.47 -8.61
C GLU A 1073 -47.62 4.90 -9.16
N PRO A 1074 -47.43 5.95 -8.35
CA PRO A 1074 -47.52 7.32 -8.83
C PRO A 1074 -46.36 7.60 -9.77
N ASP A 1075 -46.70 8.13 -10.95
CA ASP A 1075 -45.82 8.59 -12.02
C ASP A 1075 -44.53 9.22 -11.45
N ALA A 1076 -43.42 8.47 -11.47
CA ALA A 1076 -42.11 8.98 -11.09
C ALA A 1076 -41.76 10.09 -12.09
N THR A 1077 -41.63 11.32 -11.60
CA THR A 1077 -41.20 12.44 -12.45
C THR A 1077 -39.88 12.08 -13.12
N GLU A 1078 -39.87 11.99 -14.45
CA GLU A 1078 -38.67 11.74 -15.25
C GLU A 1078 -37.54 12.65 -14.78
N LEU A 1079 -36.44 12.05 -14.34
CA LEU A 1079 -35.21 12.78 -14.09
C LEU A 1079 -34.69 13.33 -15.43
N PRO A 1080 -34.08 14.52 -15.45
CA PRO A 1080 -33.57 15.11 -16.68
C PRO A 1080 -32.43 14.28 -17.26
N ASP A 1081 -32.47 13.98 -18.56
CA ASP A 1081 -31.41 13.19 -19.23
C ASP A 1081 -30.07 13.95 -19.37
N GLU A 1082 -30.10 15.29 -19.28
CA GLU A 1082 -28.94 16.15 -19.51
C GLU A 1082 -28.88 17.34 -18.53
N ILE A 1083 -27.66 17.85 -18.31
CA ILE A 1083 -27.45 19.10 -17.59
C ILE A 1083 -27.95 20.26 -18.46
N SER A 1084 -28.90 21.04 -17.94
CA SER A 1084 -29.37 22.27 -18.60
C SER A 1084 -29.11 23.50 -17.74
N LEU A 1085 -29.03 24.66 -18.39
CA LEU A 1085 -28.86 25.95 -17.73
C LEU A 1085 -29.75 26.99 -18.41
N GLY A 1086 -30.45 27.83 -17.64
CA GLY A 1086 -31.32 28.88 -18.16
C GLY A 1086 -31.60 29.96 -17.13
N ASN A 1087 -32.27 31.04 -17.54
CA ASN A 1087 -32.74 32.07 -16.63
C ASN A 1087 -34.06 32.68 -17.12
N TYR A 1088 -34.93 33.03 -16.17
CA TYR A 1088 -36.21 33.69 -16.45
C TYR A 1088 -36.60 34.67 -15.33
N PRO A 1089 -37.07 35.89 -15.65
CA PRO A 1089 -37.15 36.49 -16.99
C PRO A 1089 -35.76 36.83 -17.57
N ASN A 1090 -35.67 36.99 -18.90
CA ASN A 1090 -34.49 37.54 -19.59
C ASN A 1090 -34.97 38.34 -20.82
N PRO A 1091 -34.74 39.66 -20.92
CA PRO A 1091 -34.09 40.53 -19.94
C PRO A 1091 -34.85 40.65 -18.60
N PHE A 1092 -34.14 41.08 -17.54
CA PHE A 1092 -34.65 41.13 -16.17
C PHE A 1092 -34.41 42.47 -15.46
N ASN A 1093 -35.17 42.75 -14.38
CA ASN A 1093 -35.06 43.98 -13.57
C ASN A 1093 -35.72 43.82 -12.17
N PRO A 1094 -34.97 43.96 -11.05
CA PRO A 1094 -33.54 43.72 -10.90
C PRO A 1094 -33.24 42.24 -10.65
N THR A 1095 -34.26 41.38 -10.54
CA THR A 1095 -34.12 39.96 -10.20
C THR A 1095 -34.43 39.02 -11.37
N THR A 1096 -33.73 37.89 -11.44
CA THR A 1096 -34.04 36.76 -12.33
C THR A 1096 -33.89 35.47 -11.56
N GLN A 1097 -34.60 34.42 -11.98
CA GLN A 1097 -34.34 33.05 -11.55
C GLN A 1097 -33.33 32.43 -12.51
N ILE A 1098 -32.29 31.79 -11.98
CA ILE A 1098 -31.41 30.90 -12.73
C ILE A 1098 -31.90 29.47 -12.47
N VAL A 1099 -32.21 28.76 -13.54
CA VAL A 1099 -32.77 27.42 -13.52
C VAL A 1099 -31.76 26.47 -14.15
N TYR A 1100 -31.50 25.33 -13.50
CA TYR A 1100 -30.64 24.28 -14.06
C TYR A 1100 -31.20 22.90 -13.75
N THR A 1101 -30.84 21.91 -14.56
CA THR A 1101 -31.22 20.51 -14.34
C THR A 1101 -29.96 19.67 -14.18
N LEU A 1102 -30.05 18.61 -13.37
CA LEU A 1102 -28.98 17.63 -13.19
C LEU A 1102 -29.52 16.21 -13.41
N PRO A 1103 -28.85 15.37 -14.20
CA PRO A 1103 -29.23 13.96 -14.36
C PRO A 1103 -28.94 13.14 -13.09
N GLU A 1104 -27.92 13.54 -12.34
CA GLU A 1104 -27.46 12.88 -11.12
C GLU A 1104 -26.98 13.90 -10.08
N THR A 1105 -26.96 13.49 -8.81
CA THR A 1105 -26.42 14.29 -7.71
C THR A 1105 -24.93 14.49 -7.89
N GLN A 1106 -24.45 15.73 -7.98
CA GLN A 1106 -23.05 16.02 -8.22
C GLN A 1106 -22.65 17.40 -7.67
N ARG A 1107 -21.34 17.67 -7.61
CA ARG A 1107 -20.83 18.99 -7.21
C ARG A 1107 -21.12 20.02 -8.29
N VAL A 1108 -21.70 21.15 -7.89
CA VAL A 1108 -22.04 22.26 -8.79
C VAL A 1108 -21.49 23.60 -8.30
N LYS A 1109 -20.97 24.37 -9.25
CA LYS A 1109 -20.62 25.78 -9.06
C LYS A 1109 -21.42 26.65 -10.01
N VAL A 1110 -22.36 27.41 -9.47
CA VAL A 1110 -23.18 28.38 -10.21
C VAL A 1110 -22.69 29.78 -9.91
N ALA A 1111 -22.21 30.51 -10.91
CA ALA A 1111 -21.62 31.84 -10.74
C ALA A 1111 -22.04 32.81 -11.86
N VAL A 1112 -21.97 34.11 -11.56
CA VAL A 1112 -22.27 35.21 -12.50
C VAL A 1112 -21.03 36.06 -12.69
N TYR A 1113 -20.76 36.42 -13.94
CA TYR A 1113 -19.61 37.19 -14.39
C TYR A 1113 -20.05 38.41 -15.21
N ASN A 1114 -19.28 39.48 -15.14
CA ASN A 1114 -19.42 40.61 -16.06
C ASN A 1114 -18.73 40.31 -17.41
N MET A 1115 -18.88 41.21 -18.39
CA MET A 1115 -18.26 41.05 -19.73
C MET A 1115 -16.72 41.12 -19.74
N LEU A 1116 -16.09 41.50 -18.62
CA LEU A 1116 -14.63 41.48 -18.44
C LEU A 1116 -14.16 40.16 -17.81
N GLY A 1117 -15.05 39.19 -17.57
CA GLY A 1117 -14.74 37.91 -16.95
C GLY A 1117 -14.62 37.96 -15.42
N GLN A 1118 -14.94 39.08 -14.77
CA GLN A 1118 -14.89 39.19 -13.31
C GLN A 1118 -16.14 38.59 -12.68
N GLN A 1119 -15.98 37.72 -11.68
CA GLN A 1119 -17.09 37.14 -10.93
C GLN A 1119 -17.78 38.23 -10.10
N VAL A 1120 -19.07 38.45 -10.34
CA VAL A 1120 -19.90 39.44 -9.64
C VAL A 1120 -20.87 38.80 -8.63
N ALA A 1121 -21.11 37.49 -8.74
CA ALA A 1121 -21.84 36.71 -7.74
C ALA A 1121 -21.46 35.23 -7.79
N LEU A 1122 -21.39 34.58 -6.62
CA LEU A 1122 -21.36 33.12 -6.47
C LEU A 1122 -22.70 32.71 -5.88
N LEU A 1123 -23.43 31.83 -6.58
CA LEU A 1123 -24.83 31.52 -6.27
C LEU A 1123 -25.01 30.12 -5.67
N LYS A 1124 -24.16 29.16 -6.06
CA LYS A 1124 -24.01 27.85 -5.40
C LYS A 1124 -22.57 27.39 -5.61
N ASN A 1125 -21.99 26.73 -4.61
CA ASN A 1125 -20.67 26.12 -4.68
C ASN A 1125 -20.65 24.91 -3.73
N GLY A 1126 -21.10 23.74 -4.20
CA GLY A 1126 -21.30 22.55 -3.38
C GLY A 1126 -22.18 21.52 -4.08
N PHE A 1127 -22.57 20.45 -3.40
CA PHE A 1127 -23.42 19.41 -3.97
C PHE A 1127 -24.86 19.88 -4.24
N ALA A 1128 -25.47 19.35 -5.29
CA ALA A 1128 -26.88 19.51 -5.62
C ALA A 1128 -27.47 18.17 -6.08
N LYS A 1129 -28.68 17.85 -5.59
CA LYS A 1129 -29.41 16.60 -5.92
C LYS A 1129 -29.70 16.45 -7.42
N ALA A 1130 -29.92 15.24 -7.91
CA ALA A 1130 -30.52 15.03 -9.24
C ALA A 1130 -31.88 15.76 -9.36
N GLY A 1131 -32.20 16.30 -10.54
CA GLY A 1131 -33.47 17.00 -10.82
C GLY A 1131 -33.33 18.48 -11.17
N SER A 1132 -34.45 19.22 -11.10
CA SER A 1132 -34.53 20.64 -11.47
C SER A 1132 -34.31 21.56 -10.28
N HIS A 1133 -33.43 22.55 -10.45
CA HIS A 1133 -33.05 23.53 -9.43
C HIS A 1133 -33.34 24.95 -9.88
N THR A 1134 -33.68 25.82 -8.93
CA THR A 1134 -33.94 27.24 -9.18
C THR A 1134 -33.25 28.10 -8.12
N ILE A 1135 -32.43 29.05 -8.53
CA ILE A 1135 -31.76 30.02 -7.66
C ILE A 1135 -32.20 31.43 -8.01
N LEU A 1136 -32.57 32.23 -7.02
CA LEU A 1136 -32.88 33.64 -7.21
C LEU A 1136 -31.59 34.47 -7.27
N PHE A 1137 -31.42 35.27 -8.33
CA PHE A 1137 -30.33 36.24 -8.46
C PHE A 1137 -30.87 37.66 -8.36
N ASP A 1138 -30.40 38.43 -7.38
CA ASP A 1138 -30.68 39.86 -7.23
C ASP A 1138 -29.51 40.72 -7.74
N ALA A 1139 -29.75 41.45 -8.83
CA ALA A 1139 -28.78 42.36 -9.43
C ALA A 1139 -29.04 43.83 -9.06
N SER A 1140 -29.76 44.10 -7.97
CA SER A 1140 -30.06 45.46 -7.47
C SER A 1140 -28.82 46.34 -7.32
N ARG A 1141 -27.64 45.75 -7.05
CA ARG A 1141 -26.35 46.45 -6.89
C ARG A 1141 -25.50 46.54 -8.17
N LEU A 1142 -25.94 45.96 -9.28
CA LEU A 1142 -25.18 45.90 -10.54
C LEU A 1142 -25.66 46.95 -11.56
N SER A 1143 -24.83 47.34 -12.52
CA SER A 1143 -25.22 48.30 -13.59
C SER A 1143 -25.98 47.60 -14.72
N SER A 1144 -26.89 48.31 -15.42
CA SER A 1144 -27.53 47.76 -16.63
C SER A 1144 -26.47 47.29 -17.63
N GLY A 1145 -26.66 46.09 -18.19
CA GLY A 1145 -25.64 45.47 -19.04
C GLY A 1145 -25.86 43.98 -19.27
N VAL A 1146 -24.99 43.40 -20.09
CA VAL A 1146 -24.94 41.95 -20.33
C VAL A 1146 -24.05 41.30 -19.27
N TYR A 1147 -24.55 40.20 -18.71
CA TYR A 1147 -23.82 39.34 -17.77
C TYR A 1147 -23.79 37.91 -18.31
N VAL A 1148 -22.76 37.16 -17.92
CA VAL A 1148 -22.64 35.73 -18.21
C VAL A 1148 -22.88 34.98 -16.91
N TYR A 1149 -23.65 33.91 -16.94
CA TYR A 1149 -23.80 32.99 -15.82
C TYR A 1149 -23.43 31.59 -16.25
N THR A 1150 -22.77 30.87 -15.35
CA THR A 1150 -22.20 29.56 -15.63
C THR A 1150 -22.69 28.55 -14.62
N ILE A 1151 -22.84 27.30 -15.05
CA ILE A 1151 -22.82 26.12 -14.17
C ILE A 1151 -21.59 25.32 -14.55
N ARG A 1152 -20.77 25.00 -13.56
CA ARG A 1152 -19.68 24.04 -13.67
C ARG A 1152 -20.03 22.84 -12.80
N THR A 1153 -20.03 21.68 -13.41
CA THR A 1153 -20.05 20.38 -12.73
C THR A 1153 -18.72 19.67 -12.96
N GLU A 1154 -18.58 18.44 -12.47
CA GLU A 1154 -17.39 17.62 -12.71
C GLU A 1154 -17.26 17.25 -14.20
N THR A 1155 -18.39 16.99 -14.85
CA THR A 1155 -18.46 16.48 -16.23
C THR A 1155 -18.76 17.56 -17.27
N ALA A 1156 -19.26 18.74 -16.87
CA ALA A 1156 -19.68 19.77 -17.82
C ALA A 1156 -19.48 21.21 -17.32
N MET A 1157 -19.25 22.13 -18.26
CA MET A 1157 -19.32 23.57 -18.01
C MET A 1157 -20.23 24.25 -19.03
N LEU A 1158 -21.40 24.72 -18.59
CA LEU A 1158 -22.31 25.48 -19.44
C LEU A 1158 -22.29 26.95 -19.06
N SER A 1159 -22.33 27.81 -20.08
CA SER A 1159 -22.33 29.27 -19.92
C SER A 1159 -23.45 29.90 -20.75
N LYS A 1160 -24.21 30.83 -20.17
CA LYS A 1160 -25.26 31.58 -20.87
C LYS A 1160 -25.22 33.08 -20.56
N LYS A 1161 -25.83 33.88 -21.44
CA LYS A 1161 -25.92 35.34 -21.30
C LYS A 1161 -27.28 35.75 -20.76
N MET A 1162 -27.28 36.76 -19.90
CA MET A 1162 -28.49 37.45 -19.43
C MET A 1162 -28.34 38.96 -19.52
N LEU A 1163 -29.45 39.67 -19.69
CA LEU A 1163 -29.48 41.12 -19.89
C LEU A 1163 -30.25 41.80 -18.76
N LEU A 1164 -29.55 42.63 -17.98
CA LEU A 1164 -30.14 43.50 -16.96
C LEU A 1164 -30.54 44.85 -17.57
N ILE A 1165 -31.81 45.21 -17.44
CA ILE A 1165 -32.34 46.51 -17.92
C ILE A 1165 -32.98 47.24 -16.74
N LYS A 1166 -32.22 48.11 -16.08
CA LYS A 1166 -32.75 49.01 -15.05
C LYS A 1166 -33.52 50.19 -15.62
#